data_AF-A0A7V8FPQ3-F1
#
_entry.id   AF-A0A7V8FPQ3-F1
#
_cell.length_a   1.000
_cell.length_b   1.000
_cell.length_c   1.000
_cell.angle_alpha   90.00
_cell.angle_beta   90.00
_cell.angle_gamma   90.00
#
_symmetry.space_group_name_H-M   'P 1'
#
loop_
_entity.id
_entity.type
_entity.pdbx_description
1 polymer ?
#
loop_
_entity_poly.entity_id
_entity_poly.type
_entity_poly.pdbx_seq_one_letter_code
_entity_poly.pdbx_strand_id
1 'polypeptide(L)'
;MTSPLDGKVAPFGESVDTLHKFINDPAGDIETESGTMPNLRKINEELRNSGAVGIVLEAQEKAEAAAQLVAAQGNVFATKAMALDQTTGVEDGKLCTILPNSTDDLAYASVFKRVGDGLVFAWQWADGWEVKAVKATVSDISGSDAALALSVREASDLGYEDGAQIAAFVSSGLMFNFPEGRFRLGTEHHADANDFVQFVVSRETEALALTKAGVYETFAANKLRFTDRGAIIESAATNLCTYPRAFTSWSPYGSPSATVSAYSGTTPNGTSSGAYSIVESASQGVLQWSFTPAAGQQYTASVHFKLGGRPAAMLRVSGAGMSAEACGAVDLSAGTITLAAGVSGTTVAVEALANGWYRASVTFTAVSIATCSILLQGASGTTYADRNYTKTSGTVGINIWHAQVETGAVASSPCIGTRSADAVSIDITDIGSRTSDKIAVVYAGGTSSLLRSALASVNTINLASDGGVPWASKYITSVVLLPDMGDSYVPVRANIDNARVALAGGSVAPLVAGLQHAMRAAGLVAGTTVTGPVDDLLLPSADSACAPYFVSAAGVHYFNGTLYPTQSDLLAAAGGSISGDTYSLDGYVSNDNLISSMSEFETVTNASGTITDGVLALGTSTSPGSFSHRLVGMAGRAVQLSLYAKDTDSSASARAMISNANAALGTGVSSALAANTTGRTLSCIGCPIIGQAWVGGKITAVRTSYWSVPQLHEVWPALSFPNGNMTLEMECVAPAALPETTEVIAQGDIGSEYHRWRIELRSGGSVYLLHNVAYGSSVAVATDVQIGTVAAGATMKIAAGLSRTQMMGAVNGEGAAIDLVGCVGFYNFRIGRSYTGEAFGGTISSVRILSGCESLAWMKRRTSSIKTIVRPEGDSYSGNSSTGIGLMLEDLGYTVVNTGVGGSTMAEMVTRITSDTARLPHTLVMWDGSPNDHTNGQYAIELDYIAQIVAALGHNRWLWIRNGQIAGLVDTTTYNDMTNLYNAIAAKYGSVHVVDIQPAVAKYGITDPSASGYAQDQADIASGLYPRSILFDSVHLSATVRRGIAPILSAAIERVARL
;
A
#
# COMPACT_ATOMS: atom_id res chain seq x y z
N MET A 1 -29.84 54.74 1.14
CA MET A 1 -31.09 54.03 1.50
C MET A 1 -31.74 54.81 2.64
N THR A 2 -33.07 54.84 2.74
CA THR A 2 -33.79 55.55 3.82
C THR A 2 -34.11 54.62 4.99
N SER A 3 -33.82 55.06 6.22
CA SER A 3 -34.33 54.43 7.44
C SER A 3 -35.87 54.48 7.46
N PRO A 4 -36.58 53.39 7.81
CA PRO A 4 -38.05 53.40 7.89
C PRO A 4 -38.67 54.17 9.07
N LEU A 5 -37.87 54.68 10.03
CA LEU A 5 -38.39 55.08 11.36
C LEU A 5 -38.27 56.57 11.73
N ASP A 6 -37.41 57.35 11.06
CA ASP A 6 -37.06 58.70 11.53
C ASP A 6 -36.83 59.75 10.43
N GLY A 7 -36.84 59.38 9.14
CA GLY A 7 -36.96 60.31 8.00
C GLY A 7 -35.83 61.31 7.77
N LYS A 8 -34.80 61.34 8.63
CA LYS A 8 -33.63 62.20 8.48
C LYS A 8 -32.64 61.62 7.48
N VAL A 9 -32.29 62.40 6.47
CA VAL A 9 -31.22 62.05 5.51
C VAL A 9 -29.89 62.29 6.21
N ALA A 10 -29.09 61.24 6.40
CA ALA A 10 -27.73 61.35 6.92
C ALA A 10 -26.82 62.12 5.92
N PRO A 11 -25.97 63.04 6.39
CA PRO A 11 -25.15 63.88 5.52
C PRO A 11 -23.96 63.07 4.95
N PHE A 12 -24.19 62.35 3.85
CA PHE A 12 -23.15 61.57 3.16
C PHE A 12 -21.96 62.41 2.65
N GLY A 13 -22.06 63.74 2.62
CA GLY A 13 -21.03 64.65 2.14
C GLY A 13 -19.70 64.51 2.89
N GLU A 14 -19.70 64.63 4.21
CA GLU A 14 -18.45 64.66 5.00
C GLU A 14 -17.70 63.32 4.95
N SER A 15 -18.41 62.18 4.94
CA SER A 15 -17.80 60.86 4.77
C SER A 15 -17.20 60.66 3.38
N VAL A 16 -17.85 61.18 2.33
CA VAL A 16 -17.35 61.12 0.95
C VAL A 16 -16.18 62.07 0.75
N ASP A 17 -16.22 63.30 1.29
CA ASP A 17 -15.11 64.25 1.24
C ASP A 17 -13.89 63.75 2.02
N THR A 18 -14.09 63.08 3.17
CA THR A 18 -13.00 62.47 3.94
C THR A 18 -12.36 61.31 3.17
N LEU A 19 -13.17 60.44 2.56
CA LEU A 19 -12.68 59.38 1.68
C LEU A 19 -11.96 59.94 0.44
N HIS A 20 -12.47 61.01 -0.14
CA HIS A 20 -11.87 61.67 -1.29
C HIS A 20 -10.51 62.30 -0.95
N LYS A 21 -10.38 62.94 0.22
CA LYS A 21 -9.08 63.41 0.75
C LYS A 21 -8.12 62.25 1.01
N PHE A 22 -8.59 61.15 1.61
CA PHE A 22 -7.77 59.97 1.90
C PHE A 22 -7.17 59.32 0.65
N ILE A 23 -7.86 59.42 -0.49
CA ILE A 23 -7.40 58.89 -1.79
C ILE A 23 -6.56 59.92 -2.57
N ASN A 24 -6.95 61.21 -2.57
CA ASN A 24 -6.46 62.20 -3.55
C ASN A 24 -5.66 63.39 -2.98
N ASP A 25 -5.58 63.62 -1.67
CA ASP A 25 -4.85 64.78 -1.14
C ASP A 25 -3.31 64.56 -1.22
N PRO A 26 -2.56 65.43 -1.91
CA PRO A 26 -1.11 65.26 -2.07
C PRO A 26 -0.28 65.75 -0.87
N ALA A 27 -0.85 66.39 0.15
CA ALA A 27 -0.06 67.16 1.13
C ALA A 27 -0.60 67.15 2.58
N GLY A 28 -0.60 66.00 3.24
CA GLY A 28 -0.74 65.92 4.71
C GLY A 28 -1.28 64.60 5.25
N ASP A 29 -1.04 64.35 6.53
CA ASP A 29 -1.82 63.38 7.32
C ASP A 29 -3.21 63.99 7.60
N ILE A 30 -4.26 63.16 7.65
CA ILE A 30 -5.64 63.63 7.75
C ILE A 30 -6.05 63.76 9.22
N GLU A 31 -6.22 64.98 9.68
CA GLU A 31 -6.88 65.29 10.96
C GLU A 31 -8.32 64.75 10.95
N THR A 32 -8.62 63.83 11.86
CA THR A 32 -9.97 63.37 12.20
C THR A 32 -10.31 63.75 13.64
N GLU A 33 -11.58 63.71 14.05
CA GLU A 33 -11.98 64.00 15.43
C GLU A 33 -11.34 63.03 16.47
N SER A 34 -10.84 61.88 16.01
CA SER A 34 -10.09 60.89 16.81
C SER A 34 -8.56 60.98 16.67
N GLY A 35 -8.03 62.00 15.98
CA GLY A 35 -6.61 62.25 15.76
C GLY A 35 -6.16 62.11 14.30
N THR A 36 -4.87 62.33 14.03
CA THR A 36 -4.31 62.38 12.68
C THR A 36 -4.05 60.99 12.09
N MET A 37 -4.50 60.75 10.86
CA MET A 37 -4.44 59.45 10.18
C MET A 37 -3.59 59.55 8.88
N PRO A 38 -2.53 58.74 8.71
CA PRO A 38 -1.68 58.82 7.53
C PRO A 38 -2.43 58.54 6.22
N ASN A 39 -2.21 59.38 5.21
CA ASN A 39 -2.87 59.19 3.91
C ASN A 39 -2.27 57.99 3.13
N LEU A 40 -3.06 57.42 2.21
CA LEU A 40 -2.70 56.22 1.46
C LEU A 40 -1.39 56.35 0.65
N ARG A 41 -1.06 57.57 0.22
CA ARG A 41 0.16 57.86 -0.55
C ARG A 41 1.40 57.83 0.33
N LYS A 42 1.34 58.43 1.52
CA LYS A 42 2.44 58.39 2.50
C LYS A 42 2.74 56.95 2.92
N ILE A 43 1.71 56.13 3.19
CA ILE A 43 1.85 54.69 3.47
C ILE A 43 2.55 53.96 2.31
N ASN A 44 2.23 54.30 1.06
CA ASN A 44 2.86 53.71 -0.14
C ASN A 44 4.32 54.17 -0.33
N GLU A 45 4.64 55.42 -0.03
CA GLU A 45 6.00 55.95 -0.06
C GLU A 45 6.86 55.38 1.10
N GLU A 46 6.29 55.19 2.29
CA GLU A 46 6.92 54.48 3.42
C GLU A 46 7.15 52.99 3.08
N LEU A 47 6.19 52.30 2.45
CA LEU A 47 6.35 50.93 1.95
C LEU A 47 7.47 50.82 0.91
N ARG A 48 7.58 51.77 -0.02
CA ARG A 48 8.70 51.84 -0.99
C ARG A 48 10.05 52.04 -0.30
N ASN A 49 10.11 52.94 0.68
CA ASN A 49 11.34 53.24 1.43
C ASN A 49 11.73 52.14 2.44
N SER A 50 10.79 51.28 2.86
CA SER A 50 11.03 50.19 3.81
C SER A 50 11.93 49.06 3.31
N GLY A 51 12.25 49.03 2.01
CA GLY A 51 12.94 47.92 1.36
C GLY A 51 12.05 46.70 1.07
N ALA A 52 10.82 46.63 1.59
CA ALA A 52 9.88 45.55 1.30
C ALA A 52 9.57 45.41 -0.19
N VAL A 53 9.48 46.53 -0.92
CA VAL A 53 9.33 46.52 -2.39
C VAL A 53 10.58 45.92 -3.08
N GLY A 54 11.77 46.11 -2.52
CA GLY A 54 12.99 45.46 -2.99
C GLY A 54 12.94 43.93 -2.79
N ILE A 55 12.46 43.46 -1.64
CA ILE A 55 12.29 42.02 -1.37
C ILE A 55 11.20 41.40 -2.27
N VAL A 56 10.10 42.12 -2.53
CA VAL A 56 9.04 41.67 -3.45
C VAL A 56 9.52 41.66 -4.90
N LEU A 57 10.29 42.66 -5.33
CA LEU A 57 10.89 42.67 -6.68
C LEU A 57 11.98 41.60 -6.81
N GLU A 58 12.82 41.37 -5.81
CA GLU A 58 13.82 40.29 -5.83
C GLU A 58 13.14 38.91 -5.81
N ALA A 59 12.01 38.77 -5.11
CA ALA A 59 11.17 37.57 -5.15
C ALA A 59 10.46 37.40 -6.52
N GLN A 60 10.04 38.50 -7.15
CA GLN A 60 9.46 38.49 -8.50
C GLN A 60 10.53 38.17 -9.55
N GLU A 61 11.71 38.78 -9.52
CA GLU A 61 12.84 38.44 -10.39
C GLU A 61 13.28 36.99 -10.19
N LYS A 62 13.28 36.48 -8.95
CA LYS A 62 13.54 35.04 -8.70
C LYS A 62 12.40 34.14 -9.18
N ALA A 63 11.15 34.58 -9.11
CA ALA A 63 10.00 33.82 -9.62
C ALA A 63 9.94 33.85 -11.16
N GLU A 64 10.28 34.97 -11.80
CA GLU A 64 10.38 35.11 -13.25
C GLU A 64 11.63 34.40 -13.78
N ALA A 65 12.77 34.47 -13.10
CA ALA A 65 13.95 33.66 -13.42
C ALA A 65 13.66 32.16 -13.23
N ALA A 66 12.94 31.76 -12.18
CA ALA A 66 12.50 30.38 -12.00
C ALA A 66 11.47 29.95 -13.05
N ALA A 67 10.54 30.82 -13.44
CA ALA A 67 9.58 30.54 -14.52
C ALA A 67 10.28 30.44 -15.88
N GLN A 68 11.28 31.28 -16.15
CA GLN A 68 12.16 31.17 -17.32
C GLN A 68 13.03 29.91 -17.26
N LEU A 69 13.52 29.50 -16.07
CA LEU A 69 14.25 28.25 -15.89
C LEU A 69 13.35 27.03 -16.13
N VAL A 70 12.10 27.06 -15.65
CA VAL A 70 11.10 26.00 -15.85
C VAL A 70 10.62 25.97 -17.31
N ALA A 71 10.47 27.12 -17.98
CA ALA A 71 10.18 27.18 -19.41
C ALA A 71 11.36 26.67 -20.26
N ALA A 72 12.61 26.98 -19.85
CA ALA A 72 13.81 26.51 -20.52
C ALA A 72 14.07 25.01 -20.28
N GLN A 73 13.81 24.49 -19.07
CA GLN A 73 14.03 23.09 -18.71
C GLN A 73 12.87 22.17 -19.15
N GLY A 74 11.64 22.67 -19.12
CA GLY A 74 10.42 21.95 -19.52
C GLY A 74 10.38 21.52 -20.99
N ASN A 75 11.32 21.99 -21.82
CA ASN A 75 11.44 21.62 -23.24
C ASN A 75 12.74 20.86 -23.59
N VAL A 76 13.63 20.57 -22.62
CA VAL A 76 14.95 19.94 -22.90
C VAL A 76 14.83 18.51 -23.42
N PHE A 77 13.76 17.79 -23.07
CA PHE A 77 13.49 16.44 -23.58
C PHE A 77 12.82 16.40 -24.96
N ALA A 78 12.25 17.50 -25.44
CA ALA A 78 11.71 17.58 -26.81
C ALA A 78 12.79 17.97 -27.83
N THR A 79 13.61 18.97 -27.50
CA THR A 79 14.46 19.66 -28.50
C THR A 79 15.74 18.90 -28.89
N LYS A 80 16.08 17.77 -28.24
CA LYS A 80 17.22 16.92 -28.67
C LYS A 80 16.87 15.86 -29.74
N ALA A 81 15.60 15.75 -30.15
CA ALA A 81 15.19 14.88 -31.25
C ALA A 81 15.32 15.51 -32.65
N MET A 82 15.51 16.84 -32.76
CA MET A 82 15.47 17.60 -34.03
C MET A 82 16.86 18.06 -34.53
N ALA A 83 17.90 17.26 -34.36
CA ALA A 83 19.28 17.66 -34.66
C ALA A 83 20.10 16.64 -35.48
N LEU A 84 19.44 15.80 -36.29
CA LEU A 84 20.12 14.80 -37.14
C LEU A 84 19.41 14.46 -38.47
N ASP A 85 18.49 15.32 -38.91
CA ASP A 85 17.62 15.11 -40.09
C ASP A 85 17.99 16.03 -41.27
N GLN A 86 19.12 15.77 -41.96
CA GLN A 86 19.46 16.46 -43.23
C GLN A 86 20.29 15.67 -44.27
N THR A 87 20.74 14.43 -44.03
CA THR A 87 21.80 13.81 -44.88
C THR A 87 21.56 12.41 -45.49
N THR A 88 20.47 11.69 -45.20
CA THR A 88 20.28 10.32 -45.75
C THR A 88 18.93 10.00 -46.39
N GLY A 89 17.87 10.80 -46.18
CA GLY A 89 16.66 10.78 -47.02
C GLY A 89 15.97 9.42 -47.18
N VAL A 90 15.60 8.77 -46.08
CA VAL A 90 14.81 7.53 -46.08
C VAL A 90 13.39 7.82 -45.57
N GLU A 91 12.39 7.23 -46.22
CA GLU A 91 10.98 7.48 -45.96
C GLU A 91 10.50 7.00 -44.58
N ASP A 92 9.37 7.55 -44.16
CA ASP A 92 8.73 7.32 -42.87
C ASP A 92 8.29 5.85 -42.68
N GLY A 93 8.31 5.36 -41.42
CA GLY A 93 7.59 4.15 -41.04
C GLY A 93 8.27 2.77 -41.22
N LYS A 94 9.54 2.58 -40.79
CA LYS A 94 10.08 1.22 -40.54
C LYS A 94 10.81 1.06 -39.19
N LEU A 95 10.41 0.04 -38.43
CA LEU A 95 11.13 -0.47 -37.26
C LEU A 95 12.47 -1.10 -37.68
N CYS A 96 13.46 -1.04 -36.79
CA CYS A 96 14.64 -1.88 -36.87
C CYS A 96 14.31 -3.31 -36.41
N THR A 97 14.81 -4.31 -37.13
CA THR A 97 14.67 -5.74 -36.79
C THR A 97 16.04 -6.34 -36.49
N ILE A 98 16.16 -7.06 -35.37
CA ILE A 98 17.27 -7.98 -35.11
C ILE A 98 16.69 -9.39 -35.03
N LEU A 99 17.15 -10.26 -35.92
CA LEU A 99 17.04 -11.71 -35.78
C LEU A 99 18.45 -12.30 -35.77
N PRO A 100 18.75 -13.30 -34.93
CA PRO A 100 19.96 -14.10 -35.08
C PRO A 100 19.87 -14.93 -36.37
N ASN A 101 21.01 -15.18 -37.02
CA ASN A 101 21.06 -16.00 -38.23
C ASN A 101 22.11 -17.11 -38.11
N SER A 102 21.79 -18.10 -37.28
CA SER A 102 22.47 -19.39 -37.18
C SER A 102 21.46 -20.46 -36.79
N THR A 103 21.42 -21.56 -37.52
CA THR A 103 20.48 -22.67 -37.30
C THR A 103 20.86 -23.47 -36.05
N ASP A 104 20.06 -23.36 -34.99
CA ASP A 104 19.24 -24.46 -34.42
C ASP A 104 18.42 -23.96 -33.21
N ASP A 105 17.26 -24.58 -32.97
CA ASP A 105 16.28 -24.39 -31.89
C ASP A 105 15.75 -22.96 -31.53
N LEU A 106 14.51 -22.71 -32.00
CA LEU A 106 13.45 -21.84 -31.44
C LEU A 106 13.75 -20.36 -31.08
N ALA A 107 13.15 -19.43 -31.84
CA ALA A 107 13.17 -17.98 -31.62
C ALA A 107 11.82 -17.41 -31.09
N TYR A 108 11.87 -16.26 -30.40
CA TYR A 108 10.79 -15.61 -29.62
C TYR A 108 10.81 -14.05 -29.86
N ALA A 109 9.70 -13.27 -29.69
CA ALA A 109 9.60 -11.79 -30.02
C ALA A 109 8.77 -10.90 -29.01
N SER A 110 8.93 -9.56 -28.84
CA SER A 110 8.61 -8.75 -27.56
C SER A 110 8.30 -7.18 -27.60
N VAL A 111 7.87 -6.46 -26.48
CA VAL A 111 7.90 -4.95 -26.00
C VAL A 111 7.60 -4.80 -24.41
N PHE A 112 7.21 -3.73 -23.55
CA PHE A 112 6.67 -3.81 -22.05
C PHE A 112 6.01 -2.60 -21.12
N LYS A 113 4.66 -2.56 -20.73
CA LYS A 113 3.80 -1.91 -19.59
C LYS A 113 2.98 -0.53 -19.46
N ARG A 114 2.36 0.26 -20.39
CA ARG A 114 1.46 1.45 -20.09
C ARG A 114 -0.06 1.20 -20.19
N VAL A 115 -0.78 1.15 -19.06
CA VAL A 115 -2.15 1.68 -18.94
C VAL A 115 -1.97 2.79 -17.92
N GLY A 116 -2.14 4.05 -18.30
CA GLY A 116 -1.56 5.15 -17.52
C GLY A 116 -0.04 5.25 -17.69
N ASP A 117 0.79 4.42 -17.01
CA ASP A 117 2.23 4.74 -16.76
C ASP A 117 3.48 3.79 -17.10
N GLY A 118 3.56 2.89 -18.13
CA GLY A 118 4.78 2.14 -18.68
C GLY A 118 5.02 2.01 -20.25
N LEU A 119 5.20 0.81 -20.90
CA LEU A 119 5.22 0.52 -22.41
C LEU A 119 4.26 -0.61 -23.00
N VAL A 120 4.62 -1.85 -23.43
CA VAL A 120 3.70 -3.02 -23.80
C VAL A 120 4.25 -4.40 -24.34
N PHE A 121 4.42 -5.49 -23.55
CA PHE A 121 5.08 -6.80 -23.78
C PHE A 121 4.22 -7.87 -24.47
N ALA A 122 3.84 -7.70 -25.74
CA ALA A 122 3.29 -8.81 -26.57
C ALA A 122 4.40 -9.75 -27.08
N TRP A 123 4.14 -11.06 -27.16
CA TRP A 123 4.99 -12.09 -27.76
C TRP A 123 4.21 -13.02 -28.71
N GLN A 124 4.88 -13.74 -29.61
CA GLN A 124 4.25 -14.73 -30.51
C GLN A 124 5.12 -15.98 -30.65
N TRP A 125 4.45 -17.14 -30.74
CA TRP A 125 5.02 -18.46 -30.99
C TRP A 125 4.39 -19.06 -32.26
N ALA A 126 4.90 -20.20 -32.74
CA ALA A 126 4.30 -20.93 -33.87
C ALA A 126 2.84 -21.37 -33.62
N ASP A 127 2.49 -21.56 -32.33
CA ASP A 127 1.24 -22.18 -31.89
C ASP A 127 0.20 -21.16 -31.38
N GLY A 128 0.57 -19.87 -31.22
CA GLY A 128 -0.33 -18.87 -30.64
C GLY A 128 0.30 -17.50 -30.30
N TRP A 129 -0.55 -16.60 -29.81
CA TRP A 129 -0.21 -15.23 -29.41
C TRP A 129 -0.22 -15.04 -27.89
N GLU A 130 0.68 -14.19 -27.40
CA GLU A 130 0.61 -13.53 -26.10
C GLU A 130 0.49 -12.02 -26.36
N VAL A 131 -0.67 -11.38 -26.16
CA VAL A 131 -0.79 -9.94 -26.49
C VAL A 131 -0.72 -9.06 -25.26
N LYS A 132 0.09 -8.01 -25.37
CA LYS A 132 0.00 -6.81 -24.56
C LYS A 132 0.42 -5.56 -25.38
N ALA A 133 -0.53 -4.65 -25.75
CA ALA A 133 -0.39 -3.39 -26.56
C ALA A 133 -0.10 -1.99 -25.87
N VAL A 134 1.02 -1.31 -26.24
CA VAL A 134 1.28 0.16 -26.45
C VAL A 134 1.47 1.16 -25.23
N LYS A 135 2.21 2.28 -25.39
CA LYS A 135 2.27 3.49 -24.50
C LYS A 135 1.23 4.54 -24.94
N ALA A 136 0.05 4.50 -24.34
CA ALA A 136 -1.01 5.48 -24.55
C ALA A 136 -1.79 5.76 -23.26
N THR A 137 -2.34 6.96 -23.16
CA THR A 137 -3.45 7.26 -22.25
C THR A 137 -4.71 6.58 -22.81
N VAL A 138 -5.66 6.19 -21.94
CA VAL A 138 -6.81 5.36 -22.37
C VAL A 138 -7.72 6.10 -23.37
N SER A 139 -7.64 7.43 -23.42
CA SER A 139 -8.29 8.30 -24.43
C SER A 139 -7.82 8.08 -25.86
N ASP A 140 -6.61 7.54 -26.07
CA ASP A 140 -5.90 7.66 -27.36
C ASP A 140 -5.93 6.35 -28.17
N ILE A 141 -6.67 5.33 -27.71
CA ILE A 141 -6.76 4.01 -28.33
C ILE A 141 -8.18 3.81 -28.89
N SER A 142 -8.29 3.56 -30.18
CA SER A 142 -9.58 3.34 -30.86
C SER A 142 -9.82 1.86 -31.18
N GLY A 143 -11.07 1.39 -31.03
CA GLY A 143 -11.50 0.07 -31.49
C GLY A 143 -11.01 -1.11 -30.64
N SER A 144 -10.67 -2.22 -31.31
CA SER A 144 -10.34 -3.52 -30.72
C SER A 144 -9.26 -3.45 -29.64
N ASP A 145 -8.27 -2.59 -29.84
CA ASP A 145 -7.06 -2.55 -29.03
C ASP A 145 -7.33 -1.90 -27.67
N ALA A 146 -8.36 -1.05 -27.57
CA ALA A 146 -8.85 -0.50 -26.31
C ALA A 146 -9.58 -1.59 -25.50
N ALA A 147 -10.45 -2.36 -26.14
CA ALA A 147 -11.14 -3.50 -25.52
C ALA A 147 -10.13 -4.57 -25.05
N LEU A 148 -9.06 -4.82 -25.82
CA LEU A 148 -7.99 -5.75 -25.44
C LEU A 148 -7.14 -5.22 -24.26
N ALA A 149 -6.77 -3.94 -24.27
CA ALA A 149 -6.04 -3.31 -23.17
C ALA A 149 -6.87 -3.25 -21.88
N LEU A 150 -8.19 -3.04 -21.99
CA LEU A 150 -9.14 -3.14 -20.88
C LEU A 150 -9.25 -4.57 -20.37
N SER A 151 -9.37 -5.57 -21.26
CA SER A 151 -9.46 -6.99 -20.89
C SER A 151 -8.22 -7.49 -20.11
N VAL A 152 -7.03 -7.02 -20.48
CA VAL A 152 -5.77 -7.32 -19.75
C VAL A 152 -5.74 -6.62 -18.39
N ARG A 153 -6.25 -5.38 -18.29
CA ARG A 153 -6.40 -4.70 -17.00
C ARG A 153 -7.38 -5.45 -16.10
N GLU A 154 -8.54 -5.85 -16.61
CA GLU A 154 -9.58 -6.58 -15.86
C GLU A 154 -9.07 -7.92 -15.35
N ALA A 155 -8.24 -8.63 -16.15
CA ALA A 155 -7.55 -9.81 -15.67
C ALA A 155 -6.63 -9.51 -14.47
N SER A 156 -5.86 -8.41 -14.54
CA SER A 156 -4.98 -7.97 -13.45
C SER A 156 -5.75 -7.47 -12.22
N ASP A 157 -6.87 -6.78 -12.41
CA ASP A 157 -7.77 -6.31 -11.33
C ASP A 157 -8.43 -7.52 -10.61
N LEU A 158 -8.59 -8.67 -11.29
CA LEU A 158 -8.99 -9.96 -10.72
C LEU A 158 -7.83 -10.78 -10.11
N GLY A 159 -6.59 -10.27 -10.17
CA GLY A 159 -5.41 -10.94 -9.60
C GLY A 159 -4.78 -12.04 -10.48
N TYR A 160 -5.02 -12.02 -11.79
CA TYR A 160 -4.27 -12.86 -12.75
C TYR A 160 -2.93 -12.18 -13.09
N GLU A 161 -1.83 -12.77 -12.61
CA GLU A 161 -0.46 -12.29 -12.86
C GLU A 161 0.24 -13.04 -14.03
N ASP A 162 -0.27 -14.22 -14.39
CA ASP A 162 0.32 -15.09 -15.42
C ASP A 162 -0.20 -14.78 -16.84
N GLY A 163 0.68 -14.87 -17.83
CA GLY A 163 0.37 -14.56 -19.23
C GLY A 163 -0.66 -15.50 -19.86
N ALA A 164 -0.65 -16.79 -19.52
CA ALA A 164 -1.63 -17.75 -20.02
C ALA A 164 -2.99 -17.64 -19.32
N GLN A 165 -3.01 -17.30 -18.02
CA GLN A 165 -4.24 -16.94 -17.29
C GLN A 165 -4.89 -15.70 -17.90
N ILE A 166 -4.12 -14.65 -18.16
CA ILE A 166 -4.59 -13.43 -18.83
C ILE A 166 -5.09 -13.78 -20.24
N ALA A 167 -4.34 -14.57 -21.03
CA ALA A 167 -4.77 -14.96 -22.39
C ALA A 167 -6.06 -15.81 -22.39
N ALA A 168 -6.23 -16.72 -21.44
CA ALA A 168 -7.45 -17.51 -21.28
C ALA A 168 -8.64 -16.62 -20.89
N PHE A 169 -8.46 -15.69 -19.94
CA PHE A 169 -9.50 -14.71 -19.58
C PHE A 169 -9.78 -13.71 -20.71
N VAL A 170 -8.80 -13.38 -21.56
CA VAL A 170 -8.94 -12.50 -22.73
C VAL A 170 -9.67 -13.18 -23.91
N SER A 171 -9.52 -14.48 -24.08
CA SER A 171 -10.17 -15.24 -25.17
C SER A 171 -11.52 -15.86 -24.78
N SER A 172 -11.61 -16.43 -23.57
CA SER A 172 -12.80 -17.14 -23.06
C SER A 172 -13.13 -16.77 -21.61
N GLY A 173 -13.02 -15.49 -21.25
CA GLY A 173 -13.54 -14.95 -19.99
C GLY A 173 -14.96 -14.39 -20.14
N LEU A 174 -15.71 -14.41 -19.04
CA LEU A 174 -16.97 -13.67 -18.88
C LEU A 174 -16.78 -12.73 -17.70
N MET A 175 -17.16 -11.46 -17.87
CA MET A 175 -17.20 -10.50 -16.77
C MET A 175 -18.37 -9.53 -16.95
N PHE A 176 -19.33 -9.57 -16.04
CA PHE A 176 -20.33 -8.52 -15.87
C PHE A 176 -20.07 -7.84 -14.53
N ASN A 177 -19.67 -6.56 -14.54
CA ASN A 177 -19.51 -5.71 -13.36
C ASN A 177 -20.56 -4.60 -13.44
N PHE A 178 -21.71 -4.84 -12.81
CA PHE A 178 -22.90 -3.99 -12.93
C PHE A 178 -22.72 -2.59 -12.30
N PRO A 179 -22.10 -2.43 -11.11
CA PRO A 179 -21.80 -1.12 -10.53
C PRO A 179 -20.91 -0.19 -11.37
N GLU A 180 -20.13 -0.74 -12.31
CA GLU A 180 -19.19 0.02 -13.16
C GLU A 180 -19.58 0.06 -14.64
N GLY A 181 -20.69 -0.60 -15.04
CA GLY A 181 -21.11 -0.64 -16.44
C GLY A 181 -20.17 -1.40 -17.37
N ARG A 182 -19.33 -2.33 -16.85
CA ARG A 182 -18.39 -3.11 -17.66
C ARG A 182 -18.95 -4.50 -17.93
N PHE A 183 -19.29 -4.77 -19.18
CA PHE A 183 -19.98 -6.00 -19.57
C PHE A 183 -19.28 -6.66 -20.75
N ARG A 184 -18.88 -7.93 -20.55
CA ARG A 184 -17.95 -8.62 -21.44
C ARG A 184 -18.23 -10.13 -21.53
N LEU A 185 -18.26 -10.64 -22.77
CA LEU A 185 -18.45 -12.06 -23.08
C LEU A 185 -17.43 -12.49 -24.14
N GLY A 186 -16.40 -13.24 -23.76
CA GLY A 186 -15.30 -13.57 -24.66
C GLY A 186 -14.57 -12.32 -25.16
N THR A 187 -14.68 -12.02 -26.45
CA THR A 187 -14.13 -10.80 -27.07
C THR A 187 -15.15 -9.66 -27.24
N GLU A 188 -16.44 -9.91 -26.98
CA GLU A 188 -17.50 -8.91 -27.09
C GLU A 188 -17.56 -8.02 -25.83
N HIS A 189 -17.68 -6.70 -26.02
CA HIS A 189 -17.73 -5.67 -24.98
C HIS A 189 -18.92 -4.74 -25.24
N HIS A 190 -19.78 -4.51 -24.25
CA HIS A 190 -20.96 -3.63 -24.37
C HIS A 190 -21.06 -2.68 -23.17
N ALA A 191 -21.70 -1.52 -23.38
CA ALA A 191 -21.94 -0.52 -22.34
C ALA A 191 -23.21 -0.80 -21.50
N ASP A 192 -24.13 -1.62 -22.01
CA ASP A 192 -25.32 -2.10 -21.32
C ASP A 192 -25.36 -3.64 -21.39
N ALA A 193 -25.59 -4.32 -20.27
CA ALA A 193 -25.75 -5.77 -20.21
C ALA A 193 -26.95 -6.27 -21.04
N ASN A 194 -27.93 -5.38 -21.30
CA ASN A 194 -29.12 -5.64 -22.10
C ASN A 194 -28.90 -5.63 -23.62
N ASP A 195 -27.67 -5.34 -24.09
CA ASP A 195 -27.29 -5.37 -25.51
C ASP A 195 -26.71 -6.72 -25.95
N PHE A 196 -26.30 -7.58 -25.00
CA PHE A 196 -25.87 -8.95 -25.28
C PHE A 196 -27.07 -9.82 -25.67
N VAL A 197 -27.02 -10.42 -26.87
CA VAL A 197 -28.06 -11.36 -27.35
C VAL A 197 -28.11 -12.62 -26.48
N GLN A 198 -26.97 -13.00 -25.90
CA GLN A 198 -26.78 -14.11 -24.98
C GLN A 198 -27.41 -13.85 -23.59
N PHE A 199 -27.77 -12.60 -23.27
CA PHE A 199 -28.32 -12.22 -21.97
C PHE A 199 -29.86 -12.21 -22.00
N VAL A 200 -30.46 -13.38 -21.83
CA VAL A 200 -31.92 -13.56 -21.94
C VAL A 200 -32.60 -13.20 -20.62
N VAL A 201 -33.49 -12.20 -20.66
CA VAL A 201 -34.36 -11.79 -19.56
C VAL A 201 -35.82 -11.93 -19.95
N SER A 202 -36.58 -12.74 -19.21
CA SER A 202 -38.04 -12.77 -19.34
C SER A 202 -38.71 -12.25 -18.07
N ARG A 203 -39.43 -11.13 -18.22
CA ARG A 203 -40.34 -10.54 -17.22
C ARG A 203 -41.41 -9.73 -17.96
N GLU A 204 -42.67 -10.08 -17.76
CA GLU A 204 -43.81 -9.53 -18.52
C GLU A 204 -44.14 -8.06 -18.20
N THR A 205 -43.66 -7.53 -17.07
CA THR A 205 -44.03 -6.21 -16.54
C THR A 205 -42.83 -5.29 -16.32
N GLU A 206 -43.10 -3.98 -16.26
CA GLU A 206 -42.14 -3.00 -15.74
C GLU A 206 -41.78 -3.33 -14.28
N ALA A 207 -40.54 -3.07 -13.89
CA ALA A 207 -40.12 -3.18 -12.50
C ALA A 207 -39.04 -2.15 -12.15
N LEU A 208 -38.93 -1.82 -10.87
CA LEU A 208 -38.02 -0.80 -10.34
C LEU A 208 -36.74 -1.43 -9.77
N ALA A 209 -35.61 -0.73 -9.79
CA ALA A 209 -34.43 -1.05 -8.98
C ALA A 209 -33.79 0.22 -8.42
N LEU A 210 -32.98 0.09 -7.37
CA LEU A 210 -32.53 1.22 -6.54
C LEU A 210 -31.05 1.56 -6.79
N THR A 211 -30.74 2.85 -6.93
CA THR A 211 -29.35 3.33 -7.07
C THR A 211 -28.63 3.49 -5.72
N LYS A 212 -27.30 3.68 -5.69
CA LYS A 212 -26.53 4.00 -4.46
C LYS A 212 -26.99 5.34 -3.89
N ALA A 213 -27.36 6.28 -4.76
CA ALA A 213 -27.99 7.55 -4.39
C ALA A 213 -29.39 7.41 -3.77
N GLY A 214 -30.01 6.22 -3.85
CA GLY A 214 -31.33 5.96 -3.26
C GLY A 214 -32.51 6.40 -4.14
N VAL A 215 -32.33 6.46 -5.46
CA VAL A 215 -33.41 6.73 -6.44
C VAL A 215 -33.84 5.42 -7.11
N TYR A 216 -35.15 5.19 -7.25
CA TYR A 216 -35.68 4.08 -8.03
C TYR A 216 -35.69 4.38 -9.53
N GLU A 217 -34.93 3.61 -10.30
CA GLU A 217 -34.97 3.62 -11.77
C GLU A 217 -36.01 2.61 -12.28
N THR A 218 -36.58 2.87 -13.46
CA THR A 218 -37.67 2.07 -14.04
C THR A 218 -37.19 1.31 -15.28
N PHE A 219 -37.35 -0.01 -15.26
CA PHE A 219 -36.92 -0.91 -16.34
C PHE A 219 -38.14 -1.53 -17.00
N ALA A 220 -38.15 -1.54 -18.33
CA ALA A 220 -39.23 -2.11 -19.13
C ALA A 220 -39.39 -3.64 -18.92
N ALA A 221 -40.46 -4.22 -19.47
CA ALA A 221 -40.57 -5.67 -19.61
C ALA A 221 -39.36 -6.25 -20.37
N ASN A 222 -38.95 -7.47 -20.03
CA ASN A 222 -37.83 -8.21 -20.64
C ASN A 222 -36.48 -7.44 -20.70
N LYS A 223 -36.21 -6.60 -19.69
CA LYS A 223 -34.90 -5.95 -19.50
C LYS A 223 -34.36 -6.21 -18.08
N LEU A 224 -33.05 -6.47 -18.00
CA LEU A 224 -32.32 -6.63 -16.75
C LEU A 224 -32.44 -5.35 -15.92
N ARG A 225 -32.72 -5.53 -14.63
CA ARG A 225 -32.68 -4.45 -13.66
C ARG A 225 -31.29 -4.38 -13.06
N PHE A 226 -30.46 -3.45 -13.51
CA PHE A 226 -29.20 -3.13 -12.85
C PHE A 226 -29.01 -1.64 -12.70
N THR A 227 -28.37 -1.26 -11.61
CA THR A 227 -28.00 0.11 -11.27
C THR A 227 -26.53 0.15 -10.85
N ASP A 228 -26.05 1.32 -10.45
CA ASP A 228 -24.77 1.47 -9.75
C ASP A 228 -24.67 0.63 -8.44
N ARG A 229 -25.76 0.09 -7.88
CA ARG A 229 -25.71 -0.91 -6.78
C ARG A 229 -25.41 -2.33 -7.26
N GLY A 230 -25.72 -2.66 -8.51
CA GLY A 230 -25.66 -4.02 -9.06
C GLY A 230 -26.93 -4.41 -9.83
N ALA A 231 -26.96 -5.63 -10.37
CA ALA A 231 -28.16 -6.25 -10.91
C ALA A 231 -29.04 -6.85 -9.79
N ILE A 232 -30.36 -6.73 -9.86
CA ILE A 232 -31.28 -7.34 -8.89
C ILE A 232 -32.21 -8.37 -9.55
N ILE A 233 -32.19 -9.59 -9.01
CA ILE A 233 -33.01 -10.73 -9.44
C ILE A 233 -33.98 -11.05 -8.29
N GLU A 234 -35.28 -11.03 -8.57
CA GLU A 234 -36.31 -11.27 -7.55
C GLU A 234 -37.37 -12.29 -8.01
N SER A 235 -37.90 -13.05 -7.05
CA SER A 235 -38.96 -14.02 -7.27
C SER A 235 -40.28 -13.36 -7.71
N ALA A 236 -41.22 -14.19 -8.18
CA ALA A 236 -42.60 -13.75 -8.37
C ALA A 236 -43.16 -13.22 -7.03
N ALA A 237 -43.90 -12.11 -7.09
CA ALA A 237 -44.46 -11.44 -5.93
C ALA A 237 -45.81 -10.83 -6.28
N THR A 238 -46.75 -10.82 -5.34
CA THR A 238 -48.05 -10.15 -5.51
C THR A 238 -48.23 -9.14 -4.41
N ASN A 239 -48.21 -7.87 -4.77
CA ASN A 239 -48.64 -6.79 -3.91
C ASN A 239 -50.16 -6.85 -3.77
N LEU A 240 -50.62 -7.29 -2.59
CA LEU A 240 -52.03 -7.37 -2.23
C LEU A 240 -52.67 -5.97 -2.11
N CYS A 241 -51.87 -4.92 -1.90
CA CYS A 241 -52.35 -3.54 -1.80
C CYS A 241 -52.80 -3.02 -3.18
N THR A 242 -54.12 -2.93 -3.37
CA THR A 242 -54.71 -2.33 -4.57
C THR A 242 -54.38 -0.83 -4.65
N TYR A 243 -54.14 -0.33 -5.86
CA TYR A 243 -53.80 1.08 -6.12
C TYR A 243 -52.65 1.64 -5.25
N PRO A 244 -51.50 0.94 -5.17
CA PRO A 244 -50.47 1.17 -4.15
C PRO A 244 -49.82 2.55 -4.18
N ARG A 245 -49.89 3.23 -5.34
CA ARG A 245 -49.38 4.61 -5.54
C ARG A 245 -50.48 5.68 -5.44
N ALA A 246 -51.76 5.32 -5.59
CA ALA A 246 -52.86 6.29 -5.67
C ALA A 246 -53.71 6.38 -4.40
N PHE A 247 -53.61 5.39 -3.49
CA PHE A 247 -54.27 5.35 -2.18
C PHE A 247 -55.82 5.46 -2.21
N THR A 248 -56.46 5.34 -3.38
CA THR A 248 -57.91 5.49 -3.56
C THR A 248 -58.76 4.40 -2.91
N SER A 249 -58.16 3.25 -2.59
CA SER A 249 -58.76 2.15 -1.83
C SER A 249 -58.52 2.23 -0.32
N TRP A 250 -57.86 3.29 0.18
CA TRP A 250 -57.57 3.47 1.60
C TRP A 250 -58.66 4.32 2.27
N SER A 251 -59.12 3.88 3.44
CA SER A 251 -60.13 4.56 4.26
C SER A 251 -59.48 5.28 5.45
N PRO A 252 -59.85 6.53 5.77
CA PRO A 252 -59.45 7.16 7.03
C PRO A 252 -59.97 6.38 8.24
N TYR A 253 -59.14 6.21 9.26
CA TYR A 253 -59.52 5.47 10.47
C TYR A 253 -60.30 6.37 11.44
N GLY A 254 -61.61 6.14 11.57
CA GLY A 254 -62.50 6.88 12.47
C GLY A 254 -62.99 8.22 11.91
N SER A 255 -63.63 9.03 12.77
CA SER A 255 -64.32 10.27 12.40
C SER A 255 -64.12 11.39 13.44
N PRO A 256 -64.01 12.67 13.04
CA PRO A 256 -63.84 13.17 11.66
C PRO A 256 -62.53 12.70 11.02
N SER A 257 -62.64 12.25 9.77
CA SER A 257 -61.59 11.60 8.99
C SER A 257 -60.37 12.49 8.69
N ALA A 258 -59.17 11.90 8.71
CA ALA A 258 -58.02 12.44 7.99
C ALA A 258 -58.29 12.46 6.47
N THR A 259 -57.57 13.29 5.71
CA THR A 259 -57.69 13.37 4.25
C THR A 259 -56.36 13.07 3.56
N VAL A 260 -56.40 12.82 2.26
CA VAL A 260 -55.24 12.47 1.44
C VAL A 260 -55.20 13.42 0.24
N SER A 261 -54.10 14.16 0.08
CA SER A 261 -53.90 15.13 -1.02
C SER A 261 -52.66 14.77 -1.83
N ALA A 262 -52.55 15.23 -3.08
CA ALA A 262 -51.38 14.94 -3.91
C ALA A 262 -50.13 15.69 -3.42
N TYR A 263 -48.99 15.00 -3.35
CA TYR A 263 -47.69 15.60 -3.03
C TYR A 263 -47.04 16.12 -4.31
N SER A 264 -46.55 17.36 -4.29
CA SER A 264 -46.01 18.08 -5.46
C SER A 264 -44.48 18.03 -5.62
N GLY A 265 -43.77 17.41 -4.68
CA GLY A 265 -42.30 17.30 -4.73
C GLY A 265 -41.81 16.01 -5.36
N THR A 266 -40.49 15.90 -5.54
CA THR A 266 -39.82 14.71 -6.07
C THR A 266 -40.08 13.48 -5.21
N THR A 267 -40.56 12.41 -5.85
CA THR A 267 -40.84 11.09 -5.26
C THR A 267 -39.61 10.17 -5.34
N PRO A 268 -39.60 8.98 -4.72
CA PRO A 268 -38.46 8.07 -4.73
C PRO A 268 -37.98 7.63 -6.11
N ASN A 269 -38.81 7.68 -7.17
CA ASN A 269 -38.41 7.35 -8.55
C ASN A 269 -38.06 8.58 -9.41
N GLY A 270 -37.75 9.73 -8.79
CA GLY A 270 -37.38 10.97 -9.47
C GLY A 270 -38.55 11.73 -10.12
N THR A 271 -39.73 11.12 -10.25
CA THR A 271 -40.92 11.80 -10.79
C THR A 271 -41.60 12.70 -9.75
N SER A 272 -42.40 13.67 -10.19
CA SER A 272 -43.20 14.58 -9.35
C SER A 272 -44.65 14.10 -9.11
N SER A 273 -44.94 12.80 -9.27
CA SER A 273 -46.32 12.28 -9.22
C SER A 273 -46.44 10.91 -8.53
N GLY A 274 -47.66 10.54 -8.11
CA GLY A 274 -47.92 9.26 -7.44
C GLY A 274 -47.46 9.18 -5.97
N ALA A 275 -47.09 10.31 -5.37
CA ALA A 275 -46.96 10.47 -3.92
C ALA A 275 -48.10 11.34 -3.39
N TYR A 276 -48.43 11.15 -2.11
CA TYR A 276 -49.53 11.82 -1.44
C TYR A 276 -49.13 12.30 -0.05
N SER A 277 -49.87 13.28 0.49
CA SER A 277 -49.73 13.80 1.84
C SER A 277 -50.93 13.35 2.67
N ILE A 278 -50.69 12.75 3.84
CA ILE A 278 -51.75 12.53 4.84
C ILE A 278 -51.97 13.85 5.56
N VAL A 279 -53.17 14.42 5.46
CA VAL A 279 -53.56 15.68 6.11
C VAL A 279 -54.44 15.36 7.31
N GLU A 280 -54.06 15.89 8.46
CA GLU A 280 -54.73 15.65 9.74
C GLU A 280 -56.08 16.38 9.84
N SER A 281 -57.02 15.76 10.56
CA SER A 281 -58.19 16.43 11.14
C SER A 281 -57.88 16.85 12.59
N ALA A 282 -58.83 17.53 13.24
CA ALA A 282 -58.72 17.88 14.66
C ALA A 282 -58.67 16.67 15.62
N SER A 283 -58.97 15.44 15.15
CA SER A 283 -58.98 14.23 16.00
C SER A 283 -58.29 13.01 15.39
N GLN A 284 -58.09 12.96 14.07
CA GLN A 284 -57.50 11.82 13.36
C GLN A 284 -56.44 12.21 12.35
N GLY A 285 -55.48 11.30 12.15
CA GLY A 285 -54.31 11.49 11.28
C GLY A 285 -53.82 10.15 10.73
N VAL A 286 -54.76 9.21 10.56
CA VAL A 286 -54.50 7.78 10.34
C VAL A 286 -55.27 7.33 9.11
N LEU A 287 -54.54 6.75 8.15
CA LEU A 287 -55.05 6.19 6.90
C LEU A 287 -54.94 4.66 6.96
N GLN A 288 -56.01 3.92 6.65
CA GLN A 288 -56.10 2.47 6.80
C GLN A 288 -56.37 1.77 5.46
N TRP A 289 -55.79 0.60 5.24
CA TRP A 289 -56.20 -0.34 4.21
C TRP A 289 -56.25 -1.76 4.80
N SER A 290 -57.22 -2.57 4.36
CA SER A 290 -57.55 -3.85 5.00
C SER A 290 -57.58 -5.01 4.02
N PHE A 291 -57.14 -6.18 4.46
CA PHE A 291 -57.10 -7.40 3.67
C PHE A 291 -57.35 -8.66 4.51
N THR A 292 -57.65 -9.76 3.83
CA THR A 292 -57.89 -11.07 4.44
C THR A 292 -56.65 -11.96 4.21
N PRO A 293 -55.84 -12.25 5.24
CA PRO A 293 -54.69 -13.14 5.12
C PRO A 293 -55.10 -14.62 5.11
N ALA A 294 -54.18 -15.48 4.69
CA ALA A 294 -54.19 -16.90 5.03
C ALA A 294 -53.57 -17.10 6.42
N ALA A 295 -54.15 -17.99 7.24
CA ALA A 295 -53.63 -18.29 8.57
C ALA A 295 -52.29 -19.07 8.49
N GLY A 296 -51.38 -18.78 9.41
CA GLY A 296 -50.02 -19.34 9.44
C GLY A 296 -49.04 -18.71 8.44
N GLN A 297 -49.53 -17.92 7.48
CA GLN A 297 -48.70 -17.31 6.44
C GLN A 297 -47.97 -16.06 6.96
N GLN A 298 -46.70 -15.92 6.58
CA GLN A 298 -45.91 -14.72 6.82
C GLN A 298 -46.13 -13.69 5.71
N TYR A 299 -46.18 -12.41 6.09
CA TYR A 299 -46.33 -11.26 5.21
C TYR A 299 -45.33 -10.17 5.57
N THR A 300 -44.89 -9.41 4.58
CA THR A 300 -44.20 -8.13 4.78
C THR A 300 -45.05 -7.00 4.23
N ALA A 301 -45.41 -6.05 5.09
CA ALA A 301 -45.91 -4.74 4.69
C ALA A 301 -44.72 -3.78 4.49
N SER A 302 -44.78 -2.89 3.50
CA SER A 302 -43.83 -1.79 3.36
C SER A 302 -44.47 -0.54 2.74
N VAL A 303 -43.87 0.62 2.99
CA VAL A 303 -44.32 1.93 2.50
C VAL A 303 -43.16 2.91 2.52
N HIS A 304 -43.21 3.94 1.70
CA HIS A 304 -42.20 4.99 1.67
C HIS A 304 -42.75 6.23 2.36
N PHE A 305 -42.02 6.75 3.34
CA PHE A 305 -42.35 7.94 4.12
C PHE A 305 -41.39 9.08 3.80
N LYS A 306 -41.85 10.32 3.91
CA LYS A 306 -41.03 11.53 3.91
C LYS A 306 -41.59 12.57 4.87
N LEU A 307 -40.69 13.35 5.47
CA LEU A 307 -41.02 14.41 6.43
C LEU A 307 -42.15 15.31 5.90
N GLY A 308 -43.19 15.47 6.71
CA GLY A 308 -44.26 16.45 6.56
C GLY A 308 -44.16 17.50 7.65
N GLY A 309 -45.22 17.69 8.42
CA GLY A 309 -45.25 18.48 9.65
C GLY A 309 -45.03 17.66 10.94
N ARG A 310 -44.91 16.33 10.85
CA ARG A 310 -44.61 15.44 12.00
C ARG A 310 -43.20 14.84 11.89
N PRO A 311 -42.40 14.85 12.97
CA PRO A 311 -41.01 14.40 12.94
C PRO A 311 -40.87 12.89 12.73
N ALA A 312 -41.91 12.10 13.02
CA ALA A 312 -41.90 10.66 12.84
C ALA A 312 -43.12 10.16 12.06
N ALA A 313 -42.97 9.01 11.42
CA ALA A 313 -44.04 8.23 10.80
C ALA A 313 -44.14 6.84 11.43
N MET A 314 -45.33 6.23 11.36
CA MET A 314 -45.55 4.85 11.76
C MET A 314 -46.23 4.03 10.66
N LEU A 315 -45.66 2.87 10.37
CA LEU A 315 -46.28 1.77 9.64
C LEU A 315 -46.78 0.74 10.66
N ARG A 316 -48.10 0.62 10.80
CA ARG A 316 -48.76 -0.28 11.75
C ARG A 316 -49.48 -1.41 11.02
N VAL A 317 -49.57 -2.58 11.63
CA VAL A 317 -50.36 -3.72 11.16
C VAL A 317 -51.20 -4.24 12.32
N SER A 318 -52.52 -4.19 12.23
CA SER A 318 -53.44 -4.61 13.30
C SER A 318 -54.62 -5.42 12.77
N GLY A 319 -55.47 -5.94 13.67
CA GLY A 319 -56.69 -6.67 13.32
C GLY A 319 -56.73 -8.09 13.91
N ALA A 320 -57.89 -8.75 13.77
CA ALA A 320 -58.12 -10.08 14.34
C ALA A 320 -57.36 -11.21 13.62
N GLY A 321 -56.73 -10.91 12.48
CA GLY A 321 -55.78 -11.80 11.81
C GLY A 321 -54.44 -11.96 12.54
N MET A 322 -54.17 -11.19 13.60
CA MET A 322 -52.88 -11.15 14.31
C MET A 322 -53.02 -11.45 15.81
N SER A 323 -51.95 -11.95 16.43
CA SER A 323 -51.86 -12.15 17.88
C SER A 323 -51.66 -10.84 18.65
N ALA A 324 -51.00 -9.86 18.04
CA ALA A 324 -50.78 -8.50 18.55
C ALA A 324 -50.66 -7.51 17.37
N GLU A 325 -50.85 -6.22 17.63
CA GLU A 325 -50.56 -5.17 16.63
C GLU A 325 -49.04 -5.01 16.45
N ALA A 326 -48.56 -5.04 15.20
CA ALA A 326 -47.17 -4.73 14.84
C ALA A 326 -47.00 -3.23 14.52
N CYS A 327 -45.85 -2.65 14.86
CA CYS A 327 -45.56 -1.25 14.57
C CYS A 327 -44.08 -1.01 14.26
N GLY A 328 -43.78 -0.42 13.11
CA GLY A 328 -42.49 0.18 12.79
C GLY A 328 -42.58 1.70 12.80
N ALA A 329 -41.71 2.36 13.55
CA ALA A 329 -41.60 3.83 13.59
C ALA A 329 -40.30 4.30 12.93
N VAL A 330 -40.37 5.44 12.24
CA VAL A 330 -39.22 6.06 11.57
C VAL A 330 -39.09 7.49 12.04
N ASP A 331 -37.88 7.90 12.45
CA ASP A 331 -37.56 9.32 12.62
C ASP A 331 -37.28 9.94 11.25
N LEU A 332 -38.18 10.80 10.79
CA LEU A 332 -38.07 11.50 9.51
C LEU A 332 -37.24 12.80 9.61
N SER A 333 -36.83 13.18 10.82
CA SER A 333 -36.00 14.36 11.10
C SER A 333 -34.51 14.00 11.28
N ALA A 334 -34.21 12.91 11.98
CA ALA A 334 -32.86 12.36 12.12
C ALA A 334 -32.53 11.29 11.07
N GLY A 335 -33.53 10.73 10.38
CA GLY A 335 -33.36 9.66 9.40
C GLY A 335 -33.04 8.29 10.02
N THR A 336 -33.29 8.13 11.32
CA THR A 336 -32.91 6.95 12.11
C THR A 336 -34.10 6.04 12.42
N ILE A 337 -33.80 4.78 12.75
CA ILE A 337 -34.79 3.82 13.24
C ILE A 337 -34.87 3.94 14.76
N THR A 338 -36.08 3.98 15.31
CA THR A 338 -36.30 3.46 16.66
C THR A 338 -37.36 2.38 16.58
N LEU A 339 -37.02 1.18 17.03
CA LEU A 339 -37.99 0.10 17.22
C LEU A 339 -38.99 0.53 18.30
N ALA A 340 -40.24 0.75 17.88
CA ALA A 340 -41.35 1.00 18.78
C ALA A 340 -41.65 -0.26 19.60
N ALA A 341 -40.96 -0.41 20.74
CA ALA A 341 -40.94 -1.63 21.54
C ALA A 341 -42.34 -2.09 21.96
N GLY A 342 -42.61 -3.40 21.86
CA GLY A 342 -43.84 -4.00 22.39
C GLY A 342 -44.36 -5.27 21.71
N VAL A 343 -43.74 -5.77 20.62
CA VAL A 343 -44.35 -6.81 19.77
C VAL A 343 -43.37 -7.96 19.50
N SER A 344 -43.69 -9.15 20.01
CA SER A 344 -42.91 -10.38 19.74
C SER A 344 -43.30 -11.01 18.39
N GLY A 345 -42.34 -11.63 17.71
CA GLY A 345 -42.58 -12.32 16.45
C GLY A 345 -42.74 -11.42 15.22
N THR A 346 -42.29 -10.16 15.29
CA THR A 346 -42.31 -9.20 14.17
C THR A 346 -40.92 -8.63 13.91
N THR A 347 -40.61 -8.33 12.64
CA THR A 347 -39.34 -7.72 12.23
C THR A 347 -39.62 -6.39 11.55
N VAL A 348 -38.89 -5.34 11.92
CA VAL A 348 -39.01 -4.01 11.31
C VAL A 348 -37.67 -3.66 10.66
N ALA A 349 -37.69 -3.14 9.44
CA ALA A 349 -36.52 -2.58 8.78
C ALA A 349 -36.86 -1.24 8.12
N VAL A 350 -35.85 -0.38 7.96
CA VAL A 350 -35.98 0.89 7.24
C VAL A 350 -34.78 1.06 6.32
N GLU A 351 -35.01 1.47 5.08
CA GLU A 351 -33.98 1.89 4.13
C GLU A 351 -34.10 3.40 3.88
N ALA A 352 -33.00 4.14 4.01
CA ALA A 352 -32.92 5.55 3.64
C ALA A 352 -32.75 5.72 2.13
N LEU A 353 -33.41 6.73 1.56
CA LEU A 353 -33.52 6.96 0.12
C LEU A 353 -33.23 8.43 -0.24
N ALA A 354 -33.12 8.70 -1.53
CA ALA A 354 -32.89 10.03 -2.07
C ALA A 354 -33.97 11.03 -1.61
N ASN A 355 -33.60 12.32 -1.58
CA ASN A 355 -34.52 13.43 -1.34
C ASN A 355 -35.29 13.37 0.00
N GLY A 356 -34.74 12.71 1.03
CA GLY A 356 -35.35 12.60 2.35
C GLY A 356 -36.55 11.65 2.42
N TRP A 357 -36.57 10.63 1.57
CA TRP A 357 -37.51 9.51 1.65
C TRP A 357 -36.92 8.35 2.44
N TYR A 358 -37.77 7.53 3.07
CA TYR A 358 -37.41 6.34 3.84
C TYR A 358 -38.40 5.22 3.56
N ARG A 359 -37.95 4.04 3.12
CA ARG A 359 -38.80 2.86 2.98
C ARG A 359 -38.87 2.13 4.31
N ALA A 360 -40.00 2.18 5.00
CA ALA A 360 -40.28 1.36 6.18
C ALA A 360 -40.86 0.00 5.76
N SER A 361 -40.54 -1.06 6.50
CA SER A 361 -41.18 -2.37 6.36
C SER A 361 -41.42 -3.05 7.70
N VAL A 362 -42.48 -3.87 7.76
CA VAL A 362 -42.90 -4.66 8.93
C VAL A 362 -43.28 -6.06 8.45
N THR A 363 -42.51 -7.06 8.87
CA THR A 363 -42.78 -8.49 8.64
C THR A 363 -43.48 -9.09 9.85
N PHE A 364 -44.56 -9.84 9.60
CA PHE A 364 -45.42 -10.46 10.62
C PHE A 364 -46.02 -11.78 10.10
N THR A 365 -46.53 -12.62 11.01
CA THR A 365 -47.26 -13.86 10.66
C THR A 365 -48.73 -13.70 11.05
N ALA A 366 -49.64 -14.01 10.13
CA ALA A 366 -51.07 -14.04 10.42
C ALA A 366 -51.43 -15.31 11.19
N VAL A 367 -52.19 -15.19 12.28
CA VAL A 367 -52.60 -16.32 13.15
C VAL A 367 -54.00 -16.85 12.82
N SER A 368 -54.80 -16.10 12.06
CA SER A 368 -56.13 -16.50 11.60
C SER A 368 -56.42 -15.93 10.21
N ILE A 369 -57.54 -16.33 9.60
CA ILE A 369 -58.06 -15.75 8.35
C ILE A 369 -58.91 -14.49 8.57
N ALA A 370 -58.96 -13.95 9.79
CA ALA A 370 -59.71 -12.71 10.05
C ALA A 370 -58.93 -11.48 9.55
N THR A 371 -59.64 -10.40 9.27
CA THR A 371 -59.10 -9.20 8.61
C THR A 371 -57.89 -8.61 9.34
N CYS A 372 -56.82 -8.37 8.57
CA CYS A 372 -55.69 -7.53 8.93
C CYS A 372 -55.84 -6.14 8.29
N SER A 373 -55.20 -5.14 8.88
CA SER A 373 -55.20 -3.75 8.43
C SER A 373 -53.82 -3.14 8.54
N ILE A 374 -53.36 -2.51 7.46
CA ILE A 374 -52.22 -1.60 7.47
C ILE A 374 -52.73 -0.22 7.88
N LEU A 375 -52.03 0.47 8.78
CA LEU A 375 -52.33 1.86 9.16
C LEU A 375 -51.08 2.73 9.02
N LEU A 376 -51.26 3.89 8.38
CA LEU A 376 -50.24 4.90 8.10
C LEU A 376 -50.59 6.20 8.83
N GLN A 377 -49.64 6.79 9.54
CA GLN A 377 -49.87 7.97 10.37
C GLN A 377 -48.56 8.70 10.70
N GLY A 378 -48.64 9.99 11.01
CA GLY A 378 -47.56 10.71 11.70
C GLY A 378 -47.49 10.34 13.19
N ALA A 379 -46.46 10.83 13.87
CA ALA A 379 -46.27 10.70 15.32
C ALA A 379 -45.46 11.88 15.89
N SER A 380 -45.55 12.12 17.21
CA SER A 380 -44.73 13.12 17.93
C SER A 380 -43.27 12.73 18.12
N GLY A 381 -42.98 11.44 17.98
CA GLY A 381 -41.72 10.79 18.28
C GLY A 381 -41.79 9.32 17.87
N THR A 382 -40.83 8.51 18.28
CA THR A 382 -40.59 7.18 17.71
C THR A 382 -41.05 6.01 18.59
N THR A 383 -41.60 6.26 19.78
CA THR A 383 -42.16 5.19 20.62
C THR A 383 -43.58 4.82 20.19
N TYR A 384 -44.07 3.62 20.51
CA TYR A 384 -45.46 3.25 20.18
C TYR A 384 -46.50 4.20 20.81
N ALA A 385 -46.17 4.86 21.94
CA ALA A 385 -47.05 5.83 22.59
C ALA A 385 -47.24 7.13 21.79
N ASP A 386 -46.24 7.53 21.00
CA ASP A 386 -46.19 8.80 20.23
C ASP A 386 -47.24 8.92 19.12
N ARG A 387 -48.06 7.88 18.89
CA ARG A 387 -49.28 7.96 18.06
C ARG A 387 -50.39 8.81 18.69
N ASN A 388 -50.36 8.96 20.01
CA ASN A 388 -51.37 9.65 20.81
C ASN A 388 -51.06 11.14 21.01
N TYR A 389 -50.58 11.79 19.94
CA TYR A 389 -50.27 13.22 19.90
C TYR A 389 -51.49 14.08 19.53
N THR A 390 -51.44 15.36 19.93
CA THR A 390 -52.43 16.40 19.57
C THR A 390 -52.38 16.70 18.08
N LYS A 391 -53.47 16.41 17.38
CA LYS A 391 -53.59 16.53 15.91
C LYS A 391 -54.09 17.91 15.53
N THR A 392 -53.66 18.41 14.38
CA THR A 392 -53.89 19.80 13.96
C THR A 392 -54.59 19.81 12.61
N SER A 393 -55.85 20.24 12.60
CA SER A 393 -56.69 20.17 11.40
C SER A 393 -56.08 20.96 10.23
N GLY A 394 -55.87 20.30 9.09
CA GLY A 394 -55.26 20.90 7.90
C GLY A 394 -53.72 20.82 7.86
N THR A 395 -53.06 20.34 8.91
CA THR A 395 -51.61 20.09 8.87
C THR A 395 -51.31 18.83 8.05
N VAL A 396 -50.40 18.94 7.08
CA VAL A 396 -49.77 17.77 6.45
C VAL A 396 -48.98 17.03 7.54
N GLY A 397 -49.45 15.85 7.93
CA GLY A 397 -48.76 15.03 8.93
C GLY A 397 -47.46 14.47 8.35
N ILE A 398 -47.60 13.59 7.35
CA ILE A 398 -46.49 12.90 6.68
C ILE A 398 -46.76 12.75 5.17
N ASN A 399 -45.70 12.61 4.39
CA ASN A 399 -45.77 12.30 2.96
C ASN A 399 -45.56 10.80 2.75
N ILE A 400 -46.31 10.21 1.82
CA ILE A 400 -46.35 8.76 1.52
C ILE A 400 -46.18 8.49 0.03
N TRP A 401 -45.48 7.40 -0.31
CA TRP A 401 -45.38 6.85 -1.66
C TRP A 401 -45.36 5.32 -1.60
N HIS A 402 -46.00 4.70 -2.59
CA HIS A 402 -45.99 3.25 -2.84
C HIS A 402 -46.09 2.34 -1.60
N ALA A 403 -47.31 2.06 -1.14
CA ALA A 403 -47.54 1.00 -0.15
C ALA A 403 -47.50 -0.39 -0.81
N GLN A 404 -47.13 -1.42 -0.04
CA GLN A 404 -46.98 -2.78 -0.53
C GLN A 404 -47.24 -3.79 0.59
N VAL A 405 -47.97 -4.88 0.29
CA VAL A 405 -48.15 -6.01 1.21
C VAL A 405 -47.99 -7.30 0.42
N GLU A 406 -46.99 -8.11 0.78
CA GLU A 406 -46.60 -9.31 0.04
C GLU A 406 -46.48 -10.51 0.98
N THR A 407 -46.65 -11.73 0.47
CA THR A 407 -46.36 -12.98 1.20
C THR A 407 -44.85 -13.23 1.24
N GLY A 408 -44.29 -13.41 2.44
CA GLY A 408 -42.87 -13.70 2.63
C GLY A 408 -42.26 -13.00 3.86
N ALA A 409 -40.93 -13.06 3.95
CA ALA A 409 -40.14 -12.45 5.03
C ALA A 409 -39.56 -11.06 4.66
N VAL A 410 -39.50 -10.76 3.37
CA VAL A 410 -38.83 -9.59 2.77
C VAL A 410 -39.77 -8.98 1.72
N ALA A 411 -39.90 -7.65 1.70
CA ALA A 411 -40.65 -6.95 0.65
C ALA A 411 -39.79 -6.77 -0.61
N SER A 412 -40.38 -7.02 -1.78
CA SER A 412 -39.71 -6.91 -3.07
C SER A 412 -39.47 -5.45 -3.48
N SER A 413 -38.80 -5.18 -4.61
CA SER A 413 -38.82 -3.84 -5.22
C SER A 413 -40.27 -3.38 -5.52
N PRO A 414 -40.59 -2.07 -5.48
CA PRO A 414 -42.00 -1.65 -5.44
C PRO A 414 -42.79 -2.01 -6.71
N CYS A 415 -43.83 -2.83 -6.59
CA CYS A 415 -44.58 -3.43 -7.70
C CYS A 415 -46.11 -3.16 -7.64
N ILE A 416 -46.74 -3.10 -8.82
CA ILE A 416 -48.19 -2.86 -8.96
C ILE A 416 -48.88 -4.21 -9.24
N GLY A 417 -49.63 -4.73 -8.26
CA GLY A 417 -50.31 -6.02 -8.37
C GLY A 417 -49.34 -7.21 -8.39
N THR A 418 -49.54 -8.15 -9.30
CA THR A 418 -48.64 -9.31 -9.48
C THR A 418 -47.48 -8.97 -10.41
N ARG A 419 -46.26 -9.21 -9.95
CA ARG A 419 -45.05 -9.24 -10.76
C ARG A 419 -44.59 -10.70 -10.93
N SER A 420 -44.43 -11.13 -12.17
CA SER A 420 -43.79 -12.40 -12.53
C SER A 420 -42.33 -12.43 -12.03
N ALA A 421 -41.75 -13.62 -11.85
CA ALA A 421 -40.34 -13.73 -11.44
C ALA A 421 -39.41 -13.14 -12.50
N ASP A 422 -38.28 -12.57 -12.11
CA ASP A 422 -37.17 -12.38 -13.04
C ASP A 422 -36.57 -13.76 -13.36
N ALA A 423 -36.79 -14.26 -14.57
CA ALA A 423 -35.95 -15.33 -15.10
C ALA A 423 -34.86 -14.69 -15.96
N VAL A 424 -33.61 -14.87 -15.54
CA VAL A 424 -32.41 -14.28 -16.17
C VAL A 424 -31.38 -15.37 -16.39
N SER A 425 -31.02 -15.57 -17.65
CA SER A 425 -30.09 -16.60 -18.08
C SER A 425 -29.05 -16.05 -19.05
N ILE A 426 -27.77 -16.31 -18.77
CA ILE A 426 -26.65 -15.95 -19.64
C ILE A 426 -26.24 -17.19 -20.43
N ASP A 427 -26.37 -17.17 -21.75
CA ASP A 427 -25.76 -18.19 -22.61
C ASP A 427 -24.24 -17.99 -22.65
N ILE A 428 -23.51 -19.08 -22.47
CA ILE A 428 -22.04 -19.13 -22.45
C ILE A 428 -21.51 -20.19 -23.43
N THR A 429 -22.31 -20.63 -24.39
CA THR A 429 -21.94 -21.60 -25.45
C THR A 429 -20.65 -21.20 -26.17
N ASP A 430 -20.49 -19.91 -26.48
CA ASP A 430 -19.34 -19.38 -27.23
C ASP A 430 -18.03 -19.32 -26.39
N ILE A 431 -18.12 -19.53 -25.08
CA ILE A 431 -16.98 -19.51 -24.13
C ILE A 431 -16.29 -20.90 -24.06
N GLY A 432 -16.54 -21.78 -25.03
CA GLY A 432 -16.05 -23.16 -25.03
C GLY A 432 -16.70 -24.02 -23.94
N SER A 433 -16.34 -25.30 -23.83
CA SER A 433 -17.11 -26.30 -23.08
C SER A 433 -16.37 -26.92 -21.87
N ARG A 434 -15.55 -26.15 -21.14
CA ARG A 434 -14.76 -26.66 -20.00
C ARG A 434 -15.64 -26.85 -18.76
N THR A 435 -15.99 -28.10 -18.45
CA THR A 435 -16.89 -28.45 -17.33
C THR A 435 -16.35 -28.12 -15.93
N SER A 436 -15.06 -27.83 -15.79
CA SER A 436 -14.41 -27.46 -14.52
C SER A 436 -14.32 -25.96 -14.25
N ASP A 437 -14.67 -25.08 -15.20
CA ASP A 437 -14.64 -23.62 -15.02
C ASP A 437 -15.39 -23.17 -13.76
N LYS A 438 -14.89 -22.14 -13.09
CA LYS A 438 -15.49 -21.59 -11.86
C LYS A 438 -16.22 -20.29 -12.14
N ILE A 439 -17.53 -20.30 -11.95
CA ILE A 439 -18.37 -19.11 -12.02
C ILE A 439 -18.46 -18.52 -10.61
N ALA A 440 -17.98 -17.28 -10.44
CA ALA A 440 -18.13 -16.51 -9.23
C ALA A 440 -19.27 -15.50 -9.39
N VAL A 441 -20.20 -15.49 -8.45
CA VAL A 441 -21.29 -14.51 -8.33
C VAL A 441 -21.06 -13.72 -7.05
N VAL A 442 -20.72 -12.44 -7.18
CA VAL A 442 -20.50 -11.49 -6.07
C VAL A 442 -21.77 -10.68 -5.88
N TYR A 443 -22.22 -10.52 -4.63
CA TYR A 443 -23.47 -9.84 -4.30
C TYR A 443 -23.39 -9.11 -2.96
N ALA A 444 -24.36 -8.23 -2.70
CA ALA A 444 -24.49 -7.51 -1.45
C ALA A 444 -24.57 -8.49 -0.25
N GLY A 445 -23.47 -8.60 0.50
CA GLY A 445 -23.34 -9.51 1.65
C GLY A 445 -22.75 -10.89 1.33
N GLY A 446 -22.06 -11.09 0.21
CA GLY A 446 -21.24 -12.30 0.01
C GLY A 446 -20.75 -12.56 -1.41
N THR A 447 -20.06 -13.69 -1.57
CA THR A 447 -19.69 -14.28 -2.86
C THR A 447 -20.05 -15.75 -2.83
N SER A 448 -20.54 -16.28 -3.95
CA SER A 448 -20.75 -17.71 -4.15
C SER A 448 -19.99 -18.16 -5.40
N SER A 449 -19.48 -19.40 -5.38
CA SER A 449 -18.77 -20.00 -6.51
C SER A 449 -19.43 -21.30 -6.90
N LEU A 450 -19.65 -21.49 -8.20
CA LEU A 450 -20.17 -22.71 -8.81
C LEU A 450 -19.15 -23.27 -9.79
N LEU A 451 -19.12 -24.59 -9.95
CA LEU A 451 -18.50 -25.21 -11.11
C LEU A 451 -19.48 -25.16 -12.29
N ARG A 452 -18.98 -25.01 -13.51
CA ARG A 452 -19.81 -25.03 -14.73
C ARG A 452 -20.60 -26.33 -14.92
N SER A 453 -20.05 -27.44 -14.40
CA SER A 453 -20.71 -28.76 -14.28
C SER A 453 -21.83 -28.83 -13.24
N ALA A 454 -22.01 -27.81 -12.40
CA ALA A 454 -23.08 -27.70 -11.40
C ALA A 454 -24.22 -26.75 -11.81
N LEU A 455 -24.16 -26.17 -13.02
CA LEU A 455 -25.28 -25.44 -13.63
C LEU A 455 -26.38 -26.42 -14.08
N ALA A 456 -27.64 -25.98 -14.10
CA ALA A 456 -28.73 -26.77 -14.70
C ALA A 456 -28.55 -27.01 -16.21
N SER A 457 -27.75 -26.16 -16.89
CA SER A 457 -27.26 -26.32 -18.26
C SER A 457 -25.79 -25.90 -18.30
N VAL A 458 -24.90 -26.77 -18.78
CA VAL A 458 -23.44 -26.48 -18.86
C VAL A 458 -23.08 -25.26 -19.73
N ASN A 459 -24.03 -24.83 -20.58
CA ASN A 459 -23.92 -23.68 -21.45
C ASN A 459 -24.75 -22.47 -20.98
N THR A 460 -25.40 -22.51 -19.82
CA THR A 460 -26.35 -21.45 -19.43
C THR A 460 -26.30 -21.16 -17.93
N ILE A 461 -25.90 -19.94 -17.56
CA ILE A 461 -25.91 -19.48 -16.17
C ILE A 461 -27.28 -18.88 -15.85
N ASN A 462 -28.13 -19.62 -15.13
CA ASN A 462 -29.44 -19.13 -14.69
C ASN A 462 -29.34 -18.46 -13.31
N LEU A 463 -29.28 -17.13 -13.31
CA LEU A 463 -29.16 -16.31 -12.09
C LEU A 463 -30.40 -16.39 -11.18
N ALA A 464 -31.49 -17.01 -11.62
CA ALA A 464 -32.71 -17.20 -10.84
C ALA A 464 -32.87 -18.63 -10.26
N SER A 465 -31.99 -19.59 -10.58
CA SER A 465 -32.11 -20.98 -10.09
C SER A 465 -30.80 -21.68 -9.72
N ASP A 466 -29.67 -21.36 -10.36
CA ASP A 466 -28.42 -22.10 -10.14
C ASP A 466 -27.82 -21.84 -8.75
N GLY A 467 -27.07 -22.81 -8.23
CA GLY A 467 -26.33 -22.67 -6.97
C GLY A 467 -27.17 -22.54 -5.69
N GLY A 468 -28.49 -22.75 -5.75
CA GLY A 468 -29.38 -22.51 -4.61
C GLY A 468 -29.66 -21.03 -4.33
N VAL A 469 -29.26 -20.14 -5.25
CA VAL A 469 -29.62 -18.71 -5.29
C VAL A 469 -29.43 -17.93 -3.96
N PRO A 470 -28.28 -18.01 -3.27
CA PRO A 470 -28.03 -17.25 -2.03
C PRO A 470 -28.00 -15.72 -2.23
N TRP A 471 -28.03 -15.26 -3.47
CA TRP A 471 -28.17 -13.86 -3.90
C TRP A 471 -29.61 -13.43 -4.23
N ALA A 472 -30.63 -14.30 -4.05
CA ALA A 472 -32.03 -13.96 -4.30
C ALA A 472 -32.45 -12.69 -3.54
N SER A 473 -33.08 -11.75 -4.25
CA SER A 473 -33.47 -10.42 -3.73
C SER A 473 -32.31 -9.57 -3.16
N LYS A 474 -31.08 -9.84 -3.58
CA LYS A 474 -29.88 -9.01 -3.30
C LYS A 474 -29.33 -8.44 -4.61
N TYR A 475 -28.57 -7.36 -4.51
CA TYR A 475 -27.85 -6.80 -5.64
C TYR A 475 -26.61 -7.65 -5.95
N ILE A 476 -26.60 -8.32 -7.09
CA ILE A 476 -25.43 -8.96 -7.70
C ILE A 476 -24.52 -7.84 -8.22
N THR A 477 -23.34 -7.68 -7.65
CA THR A 477 -22.36 -6.68 -8.10
C THR A 477 -21.56 -7.20 -9.29
N SER A 478 -21.22 -8.49 -9.33
CA SER A 478 -20.61 -9.07 -10.51
C SER A 478 -20.89 -10.56 -10.72
N VAL A 479 -20.78 -10.98 -11.99
CA VAL A 479 -20.68 -12.38 -12.40
C VAL A 479 -19.39 -12.51 -13.21
N VAL A 480 -18.54 -13.49 -12.85
CA VAL A 480 -17.24 -13.71 -13.49
C VAL A 480 -17.07 -15.21 -13.76
N LEU A 481 -16.75 -15.59 -14.99
CA LEU A 481 -16.28 -16.95 -15.30
C LEU A 481 -14.75 -16.94 -15.26
N LEU A 482 -14.21 -17.63 -14.27
CA LEU A 482 -12.80 -17.91 -14.09
C LEU A 482 -12.51 -19.23 -14.83
N PRO A 483 -11.87 -19.21 -16.02
CA PRO A 483 -11.59 -20.44 -16.76
C PRO A 483 -10.69 -21.34 -15.93
N ASP A 484 -11.02 -22.63 -15.88
CA ASP A 484 -10.20 -23.58 -15.13
C ASP A 484 -8.93 -23.91 -15.90
N MET A 485 -7.79 -23.75 -15.22
CA MET A 485 -6.43 -24.00 -15.72
C MET A 485 -5.97 -25.45 -15.44
N GLY A 486 -6.90 -26.30 -15.00
CA GLY A 486 -6.67 -27.67 -14.56
C GLY A 486 -5.95 -27.77 -13.21
N ASP A 487 -5.94 -28.98 -12.66
CA ASP A 487 -5.26 -29.33 -11.41
C ASP A 487 -3.72 -29.21 -11.47
N SER A 488 -3.16 -28.71 -12.58
CA SER A 488 -1.76 -28.32 -12.73
C SER A 488 -1.31 -27.24 -11.72
N TYR A 489 -2.21 -26.34 -11.31
CA TYR A 489 -1.87 -25.21 -10.41
C TYR A 489 -2.68 -25.17 -9.10
N VAL A 490 -3.89 -25.74 -9.07
CA VAL A 490 -4.76 -25.74 -7.87
C VAL A 490 -4.08 -26.35 -6.62
N PRO A 491 -3.34 -27.48 -6.69
CA PRO A 491 -2.72 -28.09 -5.52
C PRO A 491 -1.71 -27.18 -4.83
N VAL A 492 -0.97 -26.34 -5.56
CA VAL A 492 0.07 -25.47 -4.96
C VAL A 492 -0.58 -24.43 -4.06
N ARG A 493 -1.60 -23.70 -4.55
CA ARG A 493 -2.27 -22.65 -3.77
C ARG A 493 -3.12 -23.24 -2.64
N ALA A 494 -3.85 -24.32 -2.90
CA ALA A 494 -4.61 -25.03 -1.86
C ALA A 494 -3.68 -25.57 -0.75
N ASN A 495 -2.51 -26.11 -1.07
CA ASN A 495 -1.54 -26.56 -0.08
C ASN A 495 -0.88 -25.41 0.68
N ILE A 496 -0.68 -24.23 0.07
CA ILE A 496 -0.17 -23.03 0.75
C ILE A 496 -1.18 -22.50 1.77
N ASP A 497 -2.45 -22.38 1.41
CA ASP A 497 -3.47 -21.86 2.33
C ASP A 497 -3.87 -22.90 3.40
N ASN A 498 -3.92 -24.20 3.06
CA ASN A 498 -4.01 -25.27 4.07
C ASN A 498 -2.79 -25.30 4.99
N ALA A 499 -1.57 -25.04 4.48
CA ALA A 499 -0.38 -24.93 5.32
C ALA A 499 -0.43 -23.71 6.25
N ARG A 500 -0.97 -22.57 5.82
CA ARG A 500 -1.21 -21.40 6.70
C ARG A 500 -2.15 -21.75 7.85
N VAL A 501 -3.26 -22.42 7.57
CA VAL A 501 -4.22 -22.87 8.59
C VAL A 501 -3.59 -23.93 9.51
N ALA A 502 -2.79 -24.86 8.98
CA ALA A 502 -2.09 -25.88 9.76
C ALA A 502 -0.96 -25.30 10.64
N LEU A 503 -0.23 -24.27 10.17
CA LEU A 503 0.74 -23.52 10.98
C LEU A 503 0.06 -22.79 12.15
N ALA A 504 -1.10 -22.17 11.91
CA ALA A 504 -1.89 -21.55 12.98
C ALA A 504 -2.42 -22.57 14.01
N GLY A 505 -2.54 -23.85 13.62
CA GLY A 505 -2.83 -24.99 14.50
C GLY A 505 -1.59 -25.75 15.02
N GLY A 506 -0.37 -25.28 14.75
CA GLY A 506 0.89 -25.88 15.24
C GLY A 506 1.30 -27.21 14.60
N SER A 507 0.71 -27.63 13.48
CA SER A 507 1.01 -28.91 12.83
C SER A 507 1.73 -28.74 11.49
N VAL A 508 2.96 -29.25 11.41
CA VAL A 508 3.83 -29.12 10.22
C VAL A 508 3.69 -30.27 9.22
N ALA A 509 3.01 -31.36 9.58
CA ALA A 509 2.89 -32.55 8.72
C ALA A 509 2.22 -32.28 7.35
N PRO A 510 1.16 -31.45 7.23
CA PRO A 510 0.56 -31.12 5.93
C PRO A 510 1.52 -30.34 5.01
N LEU A 511 2.41 -29.51 5.58
CA LEU A 511 3.39 -28.72 4.82
C LEU A 511 4.36 -29.64 4.07
N VAL A 512 4.87 -30.69 4.73
CA VAL A 512 5.80 -31.65 4.12
C VAL A 512 5.11 -32.46 3.02
N ALA A 513 3.87 -32.91 3.25
CA ALA A 513 3.09 -33.63 2.24
C ALA A 513 2.80 -32.74 1.01
N GLY A 514 2.38 -31.50 1.22
CA GLY A 514 2.11 -30.53 0.15
C GLY A 514 3.37 -30.18 -0.66
N LEU A 515 4.51 -29.99 0.01
CA LEU A 515 5.80 -29.72 -0.63
C LEU A 515 6.28 -30.91 -1.46
N GLN A 516 6.20 -32.13 -0.91
CA GLN A 516 6.56 -33.36 -1.65
C GLN A 516 5.65 -33.58 -2.87
N HIS A 517 4.36 -33.22 -2.79
CA HIS A 517 3.46 -33.33 -3.93
C HIS A 517 3.77 -32.29 -5.01
N ALA A 518 4.05 -31.03 -4.62
CA ALA A 518 4.50 -29.98 -5.53
C ALA A 518 5.84 -30.31 -6.21
N MET A 519 6.82 -30.87 -5.49
CA MET A 519 8.10 -31.30 -6.07
C MET A 519 7.96 -32.44 -7.09
N ARG A 520 6.98 -33.34 -6.92
CA ARG A 520 6.64 -34.38 -7.91
C ARG A 520 5.93 -33.79 -9.14
N ALA A 521 4.97 -32.89 -8.94
CA ALA A 521 4.27 -32.21 -10.02
C ALA A 521 5.20 -31.35 -10.88
N ALA A 522 6.22 -30.72 -10.26
CA ALA A 522 7.26 -29.95 -10.95
C ALA A 522 8.37 -30.80 -11.60
N GLY A 523 8.29 -32.14 -11.57
CA GLY A 523 9.29 -33.03 -12.17
C GLY A 523 10.67 -33.03 -11.49
N LEU A 524 10.82 -32.37 -10.33
CA LEU A 524 12.10 -32.15 -9.64
C LEU A 524 12.67 -33.39 -8.93
N VAL A 525 12.00 -34.54 -9.04
CA VAL A 525 12.49 -35.83 -8.54
C VAL A 525 12.35 -36.88 -9.66
N ALA A 526 13.44 -37.12 -10.38
CA ALA A 526 13.53 -38.25 -11.30
C ALA A 526 13.37 -39.58 -10.53
N GLY A 527 12.59 -40.52 -11.07
CA GLY A 527 12.02 -41.61 -10.28
C GLY A 527 13.03 -42.65 -9.77
N THR A 528 13.00 -42.89 -8.47
CA THR A 528 13.47 -44.14 -7.83
C THR A 528 12.40 -44.69 -6.90
N THR A 529 11.87 -45.87 -7.22
CA THR A 529 10.86 -46.56 -6.41
C THR A 529 11.53 -47.28 -5.24
N VAL A 530 11.36 -46.76 -4.02
CA VAL A 530 11.82 -47.45 -2.81
C VAL A 530 10.69 -48.33 -2.27
N THR A 531 10.82 -49.65 -2.44
CA THR A 531 9.78 -50.64 -2.09
C THR A 531 10.02 -51.29 -0.72
N GLY A 532 9.46 -50.69 0.33
CA GLY A 532 9.17 -51.32 1.62
C GLY A 532 10.36 -51.70 2.52
N PRO A 533 10.10 -52.36 3.67
CA PRO A 533 8.79 -52.54 4.32
C PRO A 533 8.47 -51.42 5.32
N VAL A 534 7.21 -51.36 5.77
CA VAL A 534 6.81 -50.65 7.00
C VAL A 534 6.50 -51.72 8.03
N ASP A 535 7.15 -51.68 9.20
CA ASP A 535 6.60 -52.10 10.51
C ASP A 535 7.63 -51.80 11.62
N ASP A 536 7.11 -51.57 12.85
CA ASP A 536 7.81 -51.24 14.11
C ASP A 536 8.77 -50.02 14.10
N LEU A 537 8.71 -49.09 15.07
CA LEU A 537 8.38 -49.29 16.49
C LEU A 537 7.56 -48.13 17.10
N LEU A 538 7.05 -48.38 18.31
CA LEU A 538 6.23 -47.49 19.16
C LEU A 538 6.94 -46.18 19.58
N LEU A 539 6.12 -45.18 19.91
CA LEU A 539 6.52 -43.89 20.49
C LEU A 539 7.42 -44.05 21.74
N PRO A 540 8.45 -43.21 21.85
CA PRO A 540 8.39 -42.16 22.87
C PRO A 540 8.45 -40.74 22.28
N SER A 541 8.18 -39.75 23.14
CA SER A 541 8.09 -38.33 22.80
C SER A 541 9.41 -37.57 22.95
N ALA A 542 9.52 -36.47 22.20
CA ALA A 542 10.50 -35.39 22.30
C ALA A 542 11.92 -35.65 21.75
N ASP A 543 12.46 -34.56 21.19
CA ASP A 543 13.83 -34.27 20.75
C ASP A 543 14.60 -35.22 19.82
N SER A 544 14.94 -34.67 18.65
CA SER A 544 16.34 -34.32 18.44
C SER A 544 16.52 -32.98 17.72
N ALA A 545 17.29 -32.08 18.33
CA ALA A 545 17.98 -30.94 17.73
C ALA A 545 17.15 -29.75 17.15
N CYS A 546 16.35 -29.10 17.99
CA CYS A 546 16.44 -27.64 18.08
C CYS A 546 17.39 -27.28 19.24
N ALA A 547 18.09 -26.15 19.14
CA ALA A 547 19.11 -25.78 20.14
C ALA A 547 18.47 -25.28 21.47
N PRO A 548 19.08 -25.57 22.63
CA PRO A 548 18.72 -24.98 23.90
C PRO A 548 18.72 -23.45 23.87
N TYR A 549 17.66 -22.84 24.38
CA TYR A 549 17.61 -21.40 24.65
C TYR A 549 17.54 -21.15 26.16
N PHE A 550 18.26 -20.12 26.59
CA PHE A 550 18.24 -19.59 27.94
C PHE A 550 17.68 -18.16 27.92
N VAL A 551 16.71 -17.87 28.77
CA VAL A 551 16.17 -16.50 28.95
C VAL A 551 16.04 -16.23 30.43
N SER A 552 16.70 -15.16 30.89
CA SER A 552 16.60 -14.67 32.26
C SER A 552 16.16 -13.22 32.26
N ALA A 553 14.97 -12.95 32.78
CA ALA A 553 14.39 -11.61 32.85
C ALA A 553 13.63 -11.44 34.18
N ALA A 554 13.75 -10.27 34.81
CA ALA A 554 13.03 -9.92 36.04
C ALA A 554 13.09 -10.96 37.19
N GLY A 555 14.21 -11.67 37.35
CA GLY A 555 14.39 -12.69 38.40
C GLY A 555 13.75 -14.05 38.09
N VAL A 556 13.33 -14.26 36.84
CA VAL A 556 12.67 -15.48 36.36
C VAL A 556 13.54 -16.10 35.26
N HIS A 557 13.83 -17.40 35.37
CA HIS A 557 14.84 -18.06 34.54
C HIS A 557 14.24 -19.24 33.75
N TYR A 558 14.40 -19.24 32.42
CA TYR A 558 13.93 -20.31 31.52
C TYR A 558 15.11 -21.02 30.86
N PHE A 559 15.05 -22.35 30.79
CA PHE A 559 16.01 -23.20 30.08
C PHE A 559 15.29 -24.42 29.50
N ASN A 560 15.51 -24.73 28.21
CA ASN A 560 14.79 -25.79 27.47
C ASN A 560 13.25 -25.78 27.70
N GLY A 561 12.64 -24.60 27.58
CA GLY A 561 11.19 -24.41 27.80
C GLY A 561 10.71 -24.59 29.25
N THR A 562 11.56 -25.06 30.16
CA THR A 562 11.23 -25.25 31.57
C THR A 562 11.51 -23.97 32.36
N LEU A 563 10.61 -23.64 33.29
CA LEU A 563 10.70 -22.47 34.15
C LEU A 563 11.33 -22.82 35.50
N TYR A 564 12.36 -22.06 35.88
CA TYR A 564 13.06 -22.15 37.15
C TYR A 564 12.78 -20.89 37.99
N PRO A 565 12.11 -21.02 39.16
CA PRO A 565 11.72 -19.88 39.99
C PRO A 565 12.90 -19.10 40.59
N THR A 566 14.07 -19.73 40.74
CA THR A 566 15.30 -19.05 41.17
C THR A 566 16.50 -19.44 40.31
N GLN A 567 17.50 -18.56 40.32
CA GLN A 567 18.81 -18.79 39.70
C GLN A 567 19.51 -20.05 40.23
N SER A 568 19.26 -20.43 41.49
CA SER A 568 19.86 -21.63 42.09
C SER A 568 19.25 -22.93 41.55
N ASP A 569 17.93 -22.93 41.30
CA ASP A 569 17.23 -24.11 40.76
C ASP A 569 17.65 -24.39 39.32
N LEU A 570 17.80 -23.32 38.53
CA LEU A 570 18.35 -23.36 37.17
C LEU A 570 19.74 -24.01 37.15
N LEU A 571 20.67 -23.53 37.99
CA LEU A 571 22.05 -24.02 38.02
C LEU A 571 22.10 -25.50 38.43
N ALA A 572 21.31 -25.89 39.43
CA ALA A 572 21.22 -27.28 39.88
C ALA A 572 20.66 -28.21 38.77
N ALA A 573 19.68 -27.74 37.99
CA ALA A 573 19.10 -28.50 36.88
C ALA A 573 19.99 -28.55 35.63
N ALA A 574 20.78 -27.50 35.39
CA ALA A 574 21.72 -27.41 34.26
C ALA A 574 23.15 -27.88 34.61
N GLY A 575 23.35 -28.52 35.78
CA GLY A 575 24.63 -29.08 36.21
C GLY A 575 25.75 -28.05 36.45
N GLY A 576 25.40 -26.79 36.69
CA GLY A 576 26.35 -25.67 36.70
C GLY A 576 26.72 -25.11 38.08
N SER A 577 27.74 -24.26 38.08
CA SER A 577 28.20 -23.48 39.23
C SER A 577 28.51 -22.02 38.84
N ILE A 578 28.61 -21.15 39.85
CA ILE A 578 29.02 -19.74 39.68
C ILE A 578 30.27 -19.47 40.50
N SER A 579 31.20 -18.71 39.94
CA SER A 579 32.37 -18.18 40.65
C SER A 579 32.62 -16.74 40.21
N GLY A 580 32.41 -15.79 41.12
CA GLY A 580 32.32 -14.36 40.78
C GLY A 580 31.18 -14.10 39.78
N ASP A 581 31.40 -13.21 38.82
CA ASP A 581 30.45 -12.91 37.75
C ASP A 581 30.42 -13.98 36.63
N THR A 582 31.18 -15.08 36.78
CA THR A 582 31.32 -16.12 35.75
C THR A 582 30.43 -17.31 36.04
N TYR A 583 29.62 -17.69 35.04
CA TYR A 583 28.69 -18.83 35.06
C TYR A 583 29.35 -20.01 34.33
N SER A 584 29.50 -21.14 34.99
CA SER A 584 30.01 -22.39 34.39
C SER A 584 28.89 -23.41 34.37
N LEU A 585 28.26 -23.61 33.20
CA LEU A 585 27.33 -24.72 32.96
C LEU A 585 28.12 -25.87 32.33
N ASP A 586 28.09 -27.06 32.94
CA ASP A 586 28.81 -28.24 32.47
C ASP A 586 28.18 -28.79 31.17
N GLY A 587 28.57 -28.18 30.05
CA GLY A 587 28.20 -28.61 28.70
C GLY A 587 27.94 -27.51 27.67
N TYR A 588 27.98 -26.21 28.03
CA TYR A 588 27.50 -25.15 27.11
C TYR A 588 28.37 -23.90 26.91
N VAL A 589 29.70 -24.02 27.01
CA VAL A 589 30.64 -23.07 26.38
C VAL A 589 31.79 -23.83 25.69
N SER A 590 31.66 -24.06 24.38
CA SER A 590 32.81 -24.28 23.49
C SER A 590 32.54 -23.69 22.10
N ASN A 591 33.59 -23.20 21.45
CA ASN A 591 33.47 -22.29 20.32
C ASN A 591 33.41 -23.00 18.95
N ASP A 592 32.79 -24.18 18.87
CA ASP A 592 33.04 -25.15 17.79
C ASP A 592 31.90 -25.33 16.77
N ASN A 593 30.67 -24.93 17.10
CA ASN A 593 29.47 -25.43 16.42
C ASN A 593 29.11 -24.81 15.05
N LEU A 594 29.96 -23.95 14.47
CA LEU A 594 29.80 -23.52 13.08
C LEU A 594 30.31 -24.57 12.07
N ILE A 595 31.14 -25.53 12.52
CA ILE A 595 31.86 -26.46 11.65
C ILE A 595 31.44 -27.93 11.86
N SER A 596 30.89 -28.29 13.03
CA SER A 596 30.38 -29.64 13.34
C SER A 596 29.24 -30.13 12.44
N SER A 597 28.62 -29.25 11.65
CA SER A 597 27.56 -29.58 10.68
C SER A 597 28.02 -29.56 9.20
N MET A 598 29.29 -29.25 8.91
CA MET A 598 29.87 -29.45 7.58
C MET A 598 30.43 -30.87 7.47
N SER A 599 29.85 -31.69 6.60
CA SER A 599 30.15 -33.13 6.56
C SER A 599 31.57 -33.48 6.11
N GLU A 600 32.19 -32.68 5.24
CA GLU A 600 33.51 -32.94 4.68
C GLU A 600 34.31 -31.64 4.46
N PHE A 601 35.56 -31.64 4.92
CA PHE A 601 36.56 -30.58 4.65
C PHE A 601 37.67 -31.14 3.75
N GLU A 602 37.49 -31.02 2.43
CA GLU A 602 38.46 -31.52 1.46
C GLU A 602 39.55 -30.47 1.19
N THR A 603 40.76 -30.73 1.70
CA THR A 603 41.94 -29.88 1.48
C THR A 603 42.63 -30.32 0.19
N VAL A 604 42.47 -29.54 -0.89
CA VAL A 604 42.90 -29.96 -2.23
C VAL A 604 44.39 -29.74 -2.49
N THR A 605 44.98 -28.62 -2.04
CA THR A 605 46.42 -28.34 -2.20
C THR A 605 47.03 -27.47 -1.10
N ASN A 606 48.18 -27.89 -0.57
CA ASN A 606 49.22 -27.08 0.08
C ASN A 606 48.79 -26.04 1.14
N ALA A 607 47.82 -26.35 2.00
CA ALA A 607 47.47 -25.52 3.15
C ALA A 607 47.07 -26.36 4.37
N SER A 608 47.51 -25.95 5.56
CA SER A 608 47.04 -26.48 6.85
C SER A 608 46.03 -25.51 7.46
N GLY A 609 44.81 -25.96 7.74
CA GLY A 609 43.82 -25.17 8.47
C GLY A 609 43.79 -25.51 9.96
N THR A 610 43.54 -24.52 10.81
CA THR A 610 43.22 -24.72 12.23
C THR A 610 41.99 -23.89 12.60
N ILE A 611 41.12 -24.48 13.41
CA ILE A 611 39.88 -23.85 13.89
C ILE A 611 40.16 -23.34 15.31
N THR A 612 39.75 -22.12 15.60
CA THR A 612 39.79 -21.54 16.95
C THR A 612 38.71 -20.49 17.05
N ASP A 613 37.95 -20.47 18.14
CA ASP A 613 36.94 -19.44 18.45
C ASP A 613 35.89 -19.20 17.34
N GLY A 614 35.35 -20.29 16.77
CA GLY A 614 34.39 -20.27 15.65
C GLY A 614 35.01 -19.88 14.30
N VAL A 615 36.29 -19.49 14.29
CA VAL A 615 37.01 -18.96 13.13
C VAL A 615 37.93 -20.02 12.53
N LEU A 616 37.76 -20.27 11.24
CA LEU A 616 38.69 -21.10 10.46
C LEU A 616 39.90 -20.27 9.99
N ALA A 617 41.03 -20.42 10.65
CA ALA A 617 42.31 -19.86 10.21
C ALA A 617 42.96 -20.76 9.15
N LEU A 618 43.00 -20.27 7.91
CA LEU A 618 43.72 -20.94 6.80
C LEU A 618 45.22 -20.64 6.89
N GLY A 619 46.05 -21.65 6.67
CA GLY A 619 47.51 -21.54 6.80
C GLY A 619 48.17 -20.63 5.76
N THR A 620 49.27 -20.00 6.17
CA THR A 620 50.10 -19.15 5.31
C THR A 620 50.99 -19.97 4.38
N SER A 621 50.76 -19.92 3.06
CA SER A 621 51.79 -20.33 2.10
C SER A 621 52.84 -19.22 1.95
N THR A 622 54.12 -19.60 1.99
CA THR A 622 55.26 -18.76 1.63
C THR A 622 55.81 -19.07 0.23
N SER A 623 55.21 -20.05 -0.47
CA SER A 623 55.67 -20.54 -1.77
C SER A 623 54.67 -20.20 -2.91
N PRO A 624 55.17 -19.95 -4.14
CA PRO A 624 54.32 -19.69 -5.30
C PRO A 624 53.43 -20.91 -5.57
N GLY A 625 52.12 -20.70 -5.61
CA GLY A 625 51.17 -21.80 -5.58
C GLY A 625 49.73 -21.37 -5.49
N SER A 626 48.86 -22.37 -5.38
CA SER A 626 47.41 -22.21 -5.26
C SER A 626 46.95 -22.99 -4.03
N PHE A 627 46.27 -22.30 -3.10
CA PHE A 627 45.59 -22.95 -1.98
C PHE A 627 44.08 -22.83 -2.19
N SER A 628 43.35 -23.91 -1.93
CA SER A 628 41.89 -23.93 -2.06
C SER A 628 41.29 -25.01 -1.18
N HIS A 629 40.26 -24.63 -0.43
CA HIS A 629 39.49 -25.49 0.45
C HIS A 629 38.07 -25.63 -0.10
N ARG A 630 37.54 -26.86 -0.04
CA ARG A 630 36.15 -27.17 -0.29
C ARG A 630 35.35 -26.99 0.99
N LEU A 631 34.28 -26.20 0.90
CA LEU A 631 33.22 -26.13 1.92
C LEU A 631 32.00 -26.87 1.37
N VAL A 632 31.45 -27.83 2.12
CA VAL A 632 30.28 -28.63 1.73
C VAL A 632 29.16 -28.41 2.73
N GLY A 633 27.90 -28.35 2.26
CA GLY A 633 26.71 -28.13 3.11
C GLY A 633 26.25 -26.66 3.17
N MET A 634 26.83 -25.77 2.37
CA MET A 634 26.58 -24.31 2.42
C MET A 634 25.30 -23.84 1.69
N ALA A 635 24.39 -24.74 1.32
CA ALA A 635 23.20 -24.40 0.53
C ALA A 635 22.29 -23.42 1.28
N GLY A 636 21.99 -22.26 0.68
CA GLY A 636 21.09 -21.25 1.26
C GLY A 636 21.68 -20.41 2.41
N ARG A 637 22.97 -20.60 2.75
CA ARG A 637 23.67 -19.78 3.74
C ARG A 637 24.51 -18.70 3.06
N ALA A 638 24.56 -17.51 3.64
CA ALA A 638 25.48 -16.45 3.19
C ALA A 638 26.73 -16.47 4.08
N VAL A 639 27.91 -16.51 3.47
CA VAL A 639 29.20 -16.55 4.18
C VAL A 639 30.08 -15.37 3.80
N GLN A 640 30.71 -14.76 4.80
CA GLN A 640 31.71 -13.71 4.69
C GLN A 640 33.10 -14.28 4.89
N LEU A 641 33.95 -14.18 3.87
CA LEU A 641 35.38 -14.43 3.98
C LEU A 641 36.11 -13.09 4.20
N SER A 642 36.70 -12.94 5.38
CA SER A 642 37.54 -11.83 5.80
C SER A 642 39.02 -12.26 5.78
N LEU A 643 39.89 -11.52 5.08
CA LEU A 643 41.34 -11.81 5.01
C LEU A 643 42.15 -10.52 5.21
N TYR A 644 43.34 -10.56 5.82
CA TYR A 644 44.27 -9.43 5.79
C TYR A 644 45.43 -9.72 4.81
N ALA A 645 45.53 -8.93 3.75
CA ALA A 645 46.57 -9.07 2.73
C ALA A 645 47.87 -8.39 3.20
N LYS A 646 48.98 -9.13 3.23
CA LYS A 646 50.31 -8.57 3.48
C LYS A 646 51.29 -8.98 2.39
N ASP A 647 51.49 -8.07 1.45
CA ASP A 647 52.47 -8.21 0.37
C ASP A 647 53.73 -7.37 0.63
N THR A 648 54.87 -7.80 0.09
CA THR A 648 56.18 -7.14 0.34
C THR A 648 56.73 -6.37 -0.86
N ASP A 649 56.07 -6.46 -2.01
CA ASP A 649 56.48 -5.82 -3.27
C ASP A 649 55.24 -5.36 -4.04
N SER A 650 55.29 -4.18 -4.64
CA SER A 650 54.27 -3.60 -5.52
C SER A 650 53.78 -4.50 -6.67
N SER A 651 54.62 -5.44 -7.10
CA SER A 651 54.46 -6.26 -8.30
C SER A 651 53.72 -7.59 -8.09
N ALA A 652 53.75 -8.15 -6.88
CA ALA A 652 53.04 -9.39 -6.55
C ALA A 652 51.53 -9.15 -6.44
N SER A 653 50.70 -10.21 -6.50
CA SER A 653 49.24 -10.06 -6.42
C SER A 653 48.60 -11.19 -5.64
N ALA A 654 47.98 -10.85 -4.51
CA ALA A 654 47.19 -11.77 -3.71
C ALA A 654 45.78 -11.90 -4.31
N ARG A 655 45.32 -13.14 -4.55
CA ARG A 655 43.94 -13.43 -4.98
C ARG A 655 43.13 -14.08 -3.87
N ALA A 656 41.86 -13.70 -3.75
CA ALA A 656 40.86 -14.29 -2.86
C ALA A 656 39.59 -14.59 -3.66
N MET A 657 38.96 -15.74 -3.44
CA MET A 657 37.77 -16.15 -4.19
C MET A 657 36.73 -16.84 -3.30
N ILE A 658 35.46 -16.65 -3.66
CA ILE A 658 34.36 -17.57 -3.34
C ILE A 658 33.79 -18.06 -4.69
N SER A 659 33.65 -19.37 -4.88
CA SER A 659 33.18 -19.95 -6.16
C SER A 659 32.28 -21.16 -5.92
N ASN A 660 31.23 -21.30 -6.75
CA ASN A 660 30.34 -22.48 -6.73
C ASN A 660 30.92 -23.68 -7.49
N ALA A 661 32.05 -23.51 -8.20
CA ALA A 661 32.68 -24.53 -9.04
C ALA A 661 34.15 -24.76 -8.64
N ASN A 662 34.57 -26.04 -8.60
CA ASN A 662 35.99 -26.41 -8.56
C ASN A 662 36.54 -26.55 -9.98
N ALA A 663 37.68 -25.91 -10.24
CA ALA A 663 38.61 -26.27 -11.31
C ALA A 663 39.88 -25.40 -11.20
N ALA A 664 40.67 -25.59 -10.14
CA ALA A 664 42.05 -25.10 -9.99
C ALA A 664 42.34 -23.67 -10.54
N LEU A 665 41.45 -22.71 -10.25
CA LEU A 665 41.58 -21.28 -10.59
C LEU A 665 41.66 -21.00 -12.10
N GLY A 666 40.77 -21.65 -12.88
CA GLY A 666 40.71 -21.58 -14.36
C GLY A 666 39.44 -20.93 -14.95
N THR A 667 38.26 -21.57 -14.84
CA THR A 667 37.16 -21.37 -15.82
C THR A 667 35.72 -21.27 -15.26
N GLY A 668 35.53 -21.22 -13.94
CA GLY A 668 34.19 -21.13 -13.33
C GLY A 668 33.70 -19.68 -13.09
N VAL A 669 32.37 -19.48 -13.08
CA VAL A 669 31.75 -18.22 -12.65
C VAL A 669 32.06 -18.00 -11.16
N SER A 670 32.97 -17.08 -10.86
CA SER A 670 33.62 -16.94 -9.55
C SER A 670 33.72 -15.49 -9.12
N SER A 671 33.46 -15.19 -7.85
CA SER A 671 33.74 -13.85 -7.30
C SER A 671 35.25 -13.73 -7.04
N ALA A 672 35.99 -13.53 -8.13
CA ALA A 672 37.44 -13.62 -8.20
C ALA A 672 38.13 -12.27 -7.98
N LEU A 673 38.54 -11.99 -6.73
CA LEU A 673 39.22 -10.76 -6.37
C LEU A 673 40.75 -10.89 -6.46
N ALA A 674 41.41 -9.95 -7.15
CA ALA A 674 42.87 -9.81 -7.22
C ALA A 674 43.29 -8.42 -6.73
N ALA A 675 43.84 -8.34 -5.52
CA ALA A 675 44.13 -7.08 -4.84
C ALA A 675 45.63 -6.89 -4.60
N ASN A 676 46.19 -5.80 -5.12
CA ASN A 676 47.57 -5.37 -4.82
C ASN A 676 47.57 -4.44 -3.61
N THR A 677 47.21 -5.00 -2.46
CA THR A 677 46.85 -4.20 -1.28
C THR A 677 47.53 -4.70 -0.01
N THR A 678 48.84 -4.45 0.09
CA THR A 678 49.55 -4.58 1.36
C THR A 678 48.85 -3.78 2.46
N GLY A 679 48.58 -4.45 3.58
CA GLY A 679 48.10 -3.80 4.79
C GLY A 679 46.59 -3.52 4.84
N ARG A 680 45.77 -4.25 4.08
CA ARG A 680 44.31 -4.03 4.02
C ARG A 680 43.52 -5.28 4.38
N THR A 681 42.46 -5.08 5.15
CA THR A 681 41.40 -6.07 5.37
C THR A 681 40.51 -6.16 4.15
N LEU A 682 40.19 -7.38 3.75
CA LEU A 682 39.45 -7.72 2.55
C LEU A 682 38.23 -8.57 2.93
N SER A 683 37.03 -8.13 2.55
CA SER A 683 35.78 -8.86 2.85
C SER A 683 34.98 -9.13 1.58
N CYS A 684 34.66 -10.40 1.36
CA CYS A 684 33.76 -10.83 0.28
C CYS A 684 32.64 -11.72 0.85
N ILE A 685 31.40 -11.43 0.44
CA ILE A 685 30.19 -12.13 0.91
C ILE A 685 29.52 -12.84 -0.27
N GLY A 686 29.20 -14.12 -0.10
CA GLY A 686 28.53 -14.92 -1.12
C GLY A 686 27.58 -15.97 -0.55
N CYS A 687 26.57 -16.34 -1.35
CA CYS A 687 25.63 -17.44 -1.05
C CYS A 687 25.81 -18.55 -2.10
N PRO A 688 26.20 -19.79 -1.72
CA PRO A 688 26.47 -20.85 -2.68
C PRO A 688 25.19 -21.54 -3.17
N ILE A 689 24.94 -21.48 -4.48
CA ILE A 689 23.73 -22.03 -5.11
C ILE A 689 23.72 -23.57 -5.09
N ILE A 690 24.90 -24.20 -5.15
CA ILE A 690 25.06 -25.64 -5.43
C ILE A 690 25.62 -26.41 -4.21
N GLY A 691 25.29 -25.95 -2.99
CA GLY A 691 25.66 -26.62 -1.73
C GLY A 691 27.15 -26.72 -1.42
N GLN A 692 28.02 -26.20 -2.28
CA GLN A 692 29.47 -26.24 -2.17
C GLN A 692 30.06 -24.86 -2.48
N ALA A 693 31.04 -24.45 -1.70
CA ALA A 693 31.80 -23.22 -1.91
C ALA A 693 33.30 -23.49 -1.92
N TRP A 694 34.02 -22.82 -2.81
CA TRP A 694 35.46 -22.90 -2.93
C TRP A 694 36.09 -21.61 -2.43
N VAL A 695 36.79 -21.70 -1.31
CA VAL A 695 37.54 -20.61 -0.68
C VAL A 695 39.02 -20.84 -0.94
N GLY A 696 39.70 -19.86 -1.53
CA GLY A 696 41.11 -20.03 -1.88
C GLY A 696 41.79 -18.80 -2.46
N GLY A 697 43.07 -18.96 -2.75
CA GLY A 697 43.93 -17.90 -3.28
C GLY A 697 45.12 -18.40 -4.09
N LYS A 698 45.68 -17.47 -4.87
CA LYS A 698 46.80 -17.71 -5.80
C LYS A 698 47.95 -16.77 -5.49
N ILE A 699 49.16 -17.31 -5.37
CA ILE A 699 50.42 -16.56 -5.25
C ILE A 699 51.22 -16.84 -6.51
N THR A 700 51.41 -15.83 -7.36
CA THR A 700 51.98 -15.99 -8.72
C THR A 700 53.47 -15.66 -8.83
N ALA A 701 54.15 -15.36 -7.74
CA ALA A 701 55.58 -14.99 -7.71
C ALA A 701 56.33 -15.72 -6.59
N VAL A 702 57.65 -15.91 -6.76
CA VAL A 702 58.54 -16.64 -5.82
C VAL A 702 58.91 -15.77 -4.59
N ARG A 703 57.97 -15.02 -4.03
CA ARG A 703 58.18 -14.04 -2.96
C ARG A 703 57.01 -14.04 -1.97
N THR A 704 57.27 -13.57 -0.76
CA THR A 704 56.37 -13.68 0.39
C THR A 704 55.25 -12.64 0.38
N SER A 705 54.23 -12.92 -0.44
CA SER A 705 52.85 -12.45 -0.25
C SER A 705 52.15 -13.43 0.70
N TYR A 706 51.59 -12.97 1.82
CA TYR A 706 50.90 -13.86 2.78
C TYR A 706 49.61 -13.25 3.35
N TRP A 707 48.65 -14.12 3.61
CA TRP A 707 47.37 -13.78 4.25
C TRP A 707 47.50 -14.02 5.76
N SER A 708 47.39 -12.97 6.58
CA SER A 708 47.33 -13.14 8.04
C SER A 708 45.88 -13.17 8.52
N VAL A 709 45.58 -14.10 9.42
CA VAL A 709 44.26 -14.32 10.02
C VAL A 709 43.11 -14.33 8.99
N PRO A 710 43.07 -15.32 8.07
CA PRO A 710 41.83 -15.65 7.38
C PRO A 710 40.73 -15.96 8.40
N GLN A 711 39.53 -15.43 8.16
CA GLN A 711 38.33 -15.72 8.94
C GLN A 711 37.15 -15.97 8.01
N LEU A 712 36.37 -17.02 8.29
CA LEU A 712 35.11 -17.29 7.64
C LEU A 712 33.99 -17.15 8.67
N HIS A 713 32.99 -16.32 8.38
CA HIS A 713 31.83 -16.06 9.24
C HIS A 713 30.55 -16.36 8.46
N GLU A 714 29.52 -16.90 9.12
CA GLU A 714 28.16 -16.92 8.55
C GLU A 714 27.48 -15.56 8.82
N VAL A 715 26.76 -15.02 7.84
CA VAL A 715 26.13 -13.69 7.93
C VAL A 715 24.62 -13.77 7.67
N TRP A 716 23.86 -13.06 8.50
CA TRP A 716 22.40 -13.12 8.58
C TRP A 716 21.79 -11.71 8.47
N PRO A 717 20.61 -11.53 7.84
CA PRO A 717 19.73 -12.54 7.25
C PRO A 717 20.17 -13.02 5.85
N ALA A 718 19.89 -14.29 5.54
CA ALA A 718 20.28 -14.93 4.27
C ALA A 718 19.14 -15.05 3.23
N LEU A 719 17.89 -14.69 3.60
CA LEU A 719 16.72 -14.84 2.73
C LEU A 719 16.69 -13.78 1.63
N SER A 720 16.62 -14.23 0.37
CA SER A 720 16.45 -13.43 -0.86
C SER A 720 17.67 -12.65 -1.39
N PHE A 721 18.90 -13.15 -1.20
CA PHE A 721 20.07 -12.66 -1.95
C PHE A 721 19.89 -12.85 -3.48
N PRO A 722 19.91 -11.80 -4.32
CA PRO A 722 19.63 -11.93 -5.76
C PRO A 722 20.76 -12.61 -6.55
N ASN A 723 20.51 -13.82 -7.05
CA ASN A 723 21.47 -14.59 -7.83
C ASN A 723 21.84 -13.92 -9.18
N GLY A 724 23.12 -13.56 -9.31
CA GLY A 724 23.76 -13.07 -10.55
C GLY A 724 24.16 -11.59 -10.52
N ASN A 725 23.67 -10.82 -9.56
CA ASN A 725 24.04 -9.41 -9.37
C ASN A 725 25.20 -9.27 -8.36
N MET A 726 26.03 -8.24 -8.47
CA MET A 726 27.11 -7.95 -7.51
C MET A 726 27.22 -6.45 -7.22
N THR A 727 27.54 -6.09 -5.98
CA THR A 727 27.81 -4.71 -5.55
C THR A 727 29.15 -4.59 -4.83
N LEU A 728 29.94 -3.62 -5.27
CA LEU A 728 31.13 -3.12 -4.63
C LEU A 728 30.76 -1.95 -3.71
N GLU A 729 31.16 -2.01 -2.44
CA GLU A 729 31.35 -0.82 -1.59
C GLU A 729 32.86 -0.60 -1.38
N MET A 730 33.32 0.65 -1.44
CA MET A 730 34.68 1.04 -1.06
C MET A 730 34.68 2.33 -0.25
N GLU A 731 35.61 2.43 0.70
CA GLU A 731 36.03 3.70 1.26
C GLU A 731 37.48 3.96 0.86
N CYS A 732 37.75 5.19 0.42
CA CYS A 732 39.06 5.61 -0.05
C CYS A 732 39.27 7.11 0.16
N VAL A 733 40.47 7.59 -0.11
CA VAL A 733 40.91 8.97 0.00
C VAL A 733 41.58 9.31 -1.32
N ALA A 734 41.14 10.38 -1.97
CA ALA A 734 41.71 10.85 -3.23
C ALA A 734 43.21 11.18 -3.06
N PRO A 735 44.03 11.06 -4.13
CA PRO A 735 45.42 11.50 -4.08
C PRO A 735 45.53 12.98 -3.68
N ALA A 736 46.64 13.34 -3.02
CA ALA A 736 46.88 14.68 -2.48
C ALA A 736 47.00 15.77 -3.57
N ALA A 737 47.25 15.37 -4.81
CA ALA A 737 46.95 16.13 -6.01
C ALA A 737 46.03 15.28 -6.88
N LEU A 738 44.99 15.87 -7.48
CA LEU A 738 44.13 15.16 -8.44
C LEU A 738 44.93 14.83 -9.71
N PRO A 739 44.72 13.67 -10.34
CA PRO A 739 45.61 13.20 -11.40
C PRO A 739 45.46 14.02 -12.68
N GLU A 740 46.58 14.25 -13.37
CA GLU A 740 46.62 14.92 -14.69
C GLU A 740 46.06 14.02 -15.81
N THR A 741 45.97 12.72 -15.57
CA THR A 741 45.42 11.70 -16.47
C THR A 741 44.39 10.84 -15.74
N THR A 742 43.92 9.75 -16.37
CA THR A 742 42.89 8.88 -15.78
C THR A 742 43.51 7.81 -14.88
N GLU A 743 43.11 7.77 -13.61
CA GLU A 743 43.43 6.70 -12.67
C GLU A 743 42.28 5.69 -12.54
N VAL A 744 42.59 4.40 -12.41
CA VAL A 744 41.59 3.34 -12.26
C VAL A 744 41.49 2.88 -10.80
N ILE A 745 40.41 3.27 -10.13
CA ILE A 745 40.11 2.92 -8.73
C ILE A 745 39.74 1.43 -8.63
N ALA A 746 38.92 0.94 -9.56
CA ALA A 746 38.53 -0.46 -9.66
C ALA A 746 38.26 -0.88 -11.11
N GLN A 747 38.45 -2.16 -11.44
CA GLN A 747 38.13 -2.73 -12.75
C GLN A 747 37.66 -4.18 -12.60
N GLY A 748 36.53 -4.53 -13.23
CA GLY A 748 36.15 -5.93 -13.44
C GLY A 748 36.13 -6.29 -14.93
N ASP A 749 36.75 -7.42 -15.28
CA ASP A 749 36.56 -8.05 -16.60
C ASP A 749 35.48 -9.13 -16.50
N ILE A 750 34.68 -9.31 -17.55
CA ILE A 750 33.53 -10.20 -17.69
C ILE A 750 33.81 -11.19 -18.83
N GLY A 751 33.65 -12.48 -18.57
CA GLY A 751 33.79 -13.56 -19.55
C GLY A 751 35.17 -13.65 -20.23
N SER A 752 35.20 -14.36 -21.36
CA SER A 752 36.37 -14.48 -22.25
C SER A 752 36.45 -13.36 -23.30
N GLU A 753 35.35 -12.65 -23.55
CA GLU A 753 35.20 -11.68 -24.66
C GLU A 753 35.58 -10.24 -24.28
N TYR A 754 36.46 -10.08 -23.27
CA TYR A 754 37.04 -8.81 -22.82
C TYR A 754 36.07 -7.69 -22.41
N HIS A 755 34.77 -7.97 -22.24
CA HIS A 755 33.81 -7.04 -21.62
C HIS A 755 34.39 -6.55 -20.28
N ARG A 756 34.38 -5.24 -20.07
CA ARG A 756 35.09 -4.62 -18.95
C ARG A 756 34.33 -3.45 -18.40
N TRP A 757 34.22 -3.35 -17.08
CA TRP A 757 33.83 -2.12 -16.42
C TRP A 757 34.97 -1.55 -15.58
N ARG A 758 34.92 -0.24 -15.35
CA ARG A 758 35.88 0.50 -14.52
C ARG A 758 35.17 1.52 -13.64
N ILE A 759 35.82 1.85 -12.53
CA ILE A 759 35.62 3.11 -11.82
C ILE A 759 36.89 3.93 -11.99
N GLU A 760 36.77 5.11 -12.59
CA GLU A 760 37.89 5.98 -12.96
C GLU A 760 37.82 7.30 -12.19
N LEU A 761 38.96 7.73 -11.62
CA LEU A 761 39.16 9.12 -11.20
C LEU A 761 39.82 9.88 -12.36
N ARG A 762 39.18 10.95 -12.83
CA ARG A 762 39.67 11.77 -13.93
C ARG A 762 40.15 13.15 -13.45
N SER A 763 40.87 13.85 -14.31
CA SER A 763 41.31 15.24 -14.12
C SER A 763 40.18 16.13 -13.62
N GLY A 764 40.45 16.96 -12.62
CA GLY A 764 39.43 17.79 -11.97
C GLY A 764 38.55 17.05 -10.94
N GLY A 765 38.87 15.78 -10.63
CA GLY A 765 38.24 15.07 -9.50
C GLY A 765 36.87 14.47 -9.80
N SER A 766 36.48 14.38 -11.07
CA SER A 766 35.25 13.68 -11.46
C SER A 766 35.45 12.17 -11.43
N VAL A 767 34.53 11.44 -10.81
CA VAL A 767 34.55 9.97 -10.74
C VAL A 767 33.54 9.40 -11.74
N TYR A 768 34.00 8.51 -12.61
CA TYR A 768 33.22 7.89 -13.67
C TYR A 768 33.04 6.40 -13.44
N LEU A 769 31.86 5.89 -13.78
CA LEU A 769 31.62 4.47 -14.03
C LEU A 769 31.66 4.25 -15.55
N LEU A 770 32.40 3.24 -16.01
CA LEU A 770 32.54 2.91 -17.44
C LEU A 770 32.13 1.47 -17.68
N HIS A 771 31.50 1.21 -18.83
CA HIS A 771 31.38 -0.11 -19.42
C HIS A 771 31.90 -0.10 -20.87
N ASN A 772 32.90 -0.95 -21.14
CA ASN A 772 33.54 -1.15 -22.43
C ASN A 772 33.19 -2.55 -22.94
N VAL A 773 32.39 -2.62 -24.00
CA VAL A 773 32.15 -3.85 -24.77
C VAL A 773 33.32 -4.00 -25.76
N ALA A 774 34.09 -5.08 -25.66
CA ALA A 774 35.36 -5.25 -26.40
C ALA A 774 35.37 -6.51 -27.28
N TYR A 775 34.34 -6.65 -28.13
CA TYR A 775 34.32 -7.66 -29.19
C TYR A 775 35.59 -7.58 -30.07
N GLY A 776 36.05 -8.74 -30.52
CA GLY A 776 37.38 -8.98 -31.08
C GLY A 776 37.98 -7.85 -31.93
N SER A 777 38.91 -7.12 -31.32
CA SER A 777 39.96 -6.30 -31.97
C SER A 777 39.62 -4.99 -32.69
N SER A 778 38.36 -4.54 -32.85
CA SER A 778 38.11 -3.34 -33.69
C SER A 778 37.00 -2.35 -33.31
N VAL A 779 36.01 -2.67 -32.47
CA VAL A 779 35.01 -1.67 -32.01
C VAL A 779 34.79 -1.79 -30.51
N ALA A 780 35.30 -0.81 -29.76
CA ALA A 780 35.01 -0.64 -28.34
C ALA A 780 33.90 0.41 -28.17
N VAL A 781 32.65 -0.04 -27.99
CA VAL A 781 31.60 0.86 -27.51
C VAL A 781 31.81 1.05 -26.01
N ALA A 782 32.45 2.16 -25.67
CA ALA A 782 32.61 2.64 -24.30
C ALA A 782 31.44 3.56 -23.95
N THR A 783 30.54 3.07 -23.10
CA THR A 783 29.54 3.91 -22.43
C THR A 783 30.09 4.29 -21.06
N ASP A 784 30.17 5.58 -20.75
CA ASP A 784 30.52 6.05 -19.41
C ASP A 784 29.49 7.00 -18.84
N VAL A 785 29.49 7.14 -17.52
CA VAL A 785 28.65 8.07 -16.79
C VAL A 785 29.38 8.60 -15.56
N GLN A 786 29.26 9.89 -15.30
CA GLN A 786 29.79 10.48 -14.08
C GLN A 786 28.93 10.06 -12.88
N ILE A 787 29.55 9.47 -11.86
CA ILE A 787 28.91 9.00 -10.63
C ILE A 787 29.22 9.87 -9.41
N GLY A 788 30.06 10.90 -9.56
CA GLY A 788 30.19 12.00 -8.61
C GLY A 788 31.45 12.84 -8.80
N THR A 789 31.80 13.62 -7.78
CA THR A 789 33.01 14.44 -7.69
C THR A 789 33.75 14.30 -6.36
N VAL A 790 35.05 14.60 -6.34
CA VAL A 790 35.90 14.62 -5.15
C VAL A 790 36.98 15.72 -5.23
N ALA A 791 37.32 16.33 -4.09
CA ALA A 791 38.47 17.20 -3.96
C ALA A 791 39.78 16.42 -3.70
N ALA A 792 40.94 17.04 -3.98
CA ALA A 792 42.25 16.46 -3.65
C ALA A 792 42.35 16.10 -2.16
N GLY A 793 42.86 14.91 -1.83
CA GLY A 793 43.00 14.44 -0.45
C GLY A 793 41.69 14.17 0.33
N ALA A 794 40.51 14.31 -0.29
CA ALA A 794 39.24 14.11 0.40
C ALA A 794 38.77 12.64 0.37
N THR A 795 37.97 12.26 1.37
CA THR A 795 37.38 10.92 1.47
C THR A 795 36.31 10.69 0.41
N MET A 796 36.33 9.52 -0.21
CA MET A 796 35.30 8.97 -1.10
C MET A 796 34.71 7.71 -0.48
N LYS A 797 33.38 7.71 -0.32
CA LYS A 797 32.59 6.47 -0.22
C LYS A 797 32.04 6.18 -1.60
N ILE A 798 32.35 5.01 -2.14
CA ILE A 798 31.98 4.59 -3.50
C ILE A 798 31.11 3.34 -3.39
N ALA A 799 29.99 3.32 -4.09
CA ALA A 799 29.18 2.13 -4.29
C ALA A 799 28.94 1.95 -5.78
N ALA A 800 29.18 0.76 -6.32
CA ALA A 800 28.90 0.44 -7.71
C ALA A 800 28.42 -1.00 -7.83
N GLY A 801 27.37 -1.24 -8.60
CA GLY A 801 26.80 -2.57 -8.76
C GLY A 801 26.28 -2.83 -10.16
N LEU A 802 26.19 -4.12 -10.48
CA LEU A 802 25.73 -4.62 -11.76
C LEU A 802 24.47 -5.46 -11.54
N SER A 803 23.39 -5.05 -12.20
CA SER A 803 22.17 -5.82 -12.41
C SER A 803 22.16 -6.41 -13.81
N ARG A 804 21.25 -7.35 -14.08
CA ARG A 804 21.07 -7.95 -15.43
C ARG A 804 20.77 -6.93 -16.55
N THR A 805 20.31 -5.73 -16.21
CA THR A 805 19.86 -4.71 -17.16
C THR A 805 20.56 -3.36 -17.01
N GLN A 806 21.28 -3.11 -15.91
CA GLN A 806 21.88 -1.82 -15.61
C GLN A 806 23.17 -1.95 -14.79
N MET A 807 24.13 -1.09 -15.07
CA MET A 807 25.24 -0.78 -14.17
C MET A 807 24.94 0.53 -13.46
N MET A 808 25.08 0.55 -12.14
CA MET A 808 24.76 1.72 -11.32
C MET A 808 25.97 2.06 -10.45
N GLY A 809 26.18 3.35 -10.19
CA GLY A 809 27.25 3.81 -9.32
C GLY A 809 26.96 5.12 -8.64
N ALA A 810 27.58 5.30 -7.48
CA ALA A 810 27.43 6.46 -6.62
C ALA A 810 28.76 6.80 -5.91
N VAL A 811 28.99 8.08 -5.66
CA VAL A 811 30.12 8.59 -4.86
C VAL A 811 29.63 9.70 -3.95
N ASN A 812 29.89 9.58 -2.65
CA ASN A 812 29.55 10.59 -1.64
C ASN A 812 28.07 11.07 -1.62
N GLY A 813 27.14 10.28 -2.19
CA GLY A 813 25.72 10.61 -2.34
C GLY A 813 25.29 11.07 -3.74
N GLU A 814 26.24 11.48 -4.59
CA GLU A 814 26.02 11.64 -6.03
C GLU A 814 25.94 10.27 -6.71
N GLY A 815 25.48 10.18 -7.97
CA GLY A 815 25.42 8.90 -8.68
C GLY A 815 24.52 8.85 -9.91
N ALA A 816 24.77 7.87 -10.77
CA ALA A 816 24.11 7.68 -12.06
C ALA A 816 24.09 6.20 -12.49
N ALA A 817 23.47 5.91 -13.63
CA ALA A 817 23.32 4.56 -14.19
C ALA A 817 23.68 4.52 -15.68
N ILE A 818 24.04 3.33 -16.15
CA ILE A 818 24.27 2.94 -17.54
C ILE A 818 23.34 1.76 -17.82
N ASP A 819 22.48 1.84 -18.83
CA ASP A 819 21.69 0.69 -19.27
C ASP A 819 22.60 -0.33 -19.97
N LEU A 820 22.46 -1.60 -19.62
CA LEU A 820 23.32 -2.70 -20.08
C LEU A 820 22.54 -3.76 -20.86
N VAL A 821 23.25 -4.39 -21.80
CA VAL A 821 22.81 -5.61 -22.48
C VAL A 821 23.69 -6.78 -22.01
N GLY A 822 23.11 -7.72 -21.27
CA GLY A 822 23.62 -9.10 -21.15
C GLY A 822 24.78 -9.40 -20.19
N CYS A 823 25.22 -8.47 -19.34
CA CYS A 823 26.32 -8.74 -18.40
C CYS A 823 25.89 -9.63 -17.22
N VAL A 824 26.62 -10.73 -16.97
CA VAL A 824 26.33 -11.68 -15.88
C VAL A 824 27.63 -12.16 -15.19
N GLY A 825 27.97 -11.52 -14.07
CA GLY A 825 29.12 -11.89 -13.22
C GLY A 825 30.51 -11.47 -13.74
N PHE A 826 31.50 -11.46 -12.85
CA PHE A 826 32.89 -11.06 -13.16
C PHE A 826 33.81 -12.29 -13.26
N TYR A 827 34.85 -12.20 -14.10
CA TYR A 827 35.88 -13.23 -14.26
C TYR A 827 37.23 -12.81 -13.62
N ASN A 828 37.57 -11.52 -13.62
CA ASN A 828 38.68 -10.97 -12.83
C ASN A 828 38.31 -9.59 -12.28
N PHE A 829 38.35 -9.41 -10.96
CA PHE A 829 38.15 -8.12 -10.30
C PHE A 829 39.49 -7.57 -9.77
N ARG A 830 39.78 -6.28 -10.00
CA ARG A 830 41.00 -5.58 -9.55
C ARG A 830 40.65 -4.28 -8.81
N ILE A 831 41.48 -3.95 -7.82
CA ILE A 831 41.37 -2.76 -6.97
C ILE A 831 42.66 -1.97 -7.06
N GLY A 832 42.57 -0.64 -7.17
CA GLY A 832 43.68 0.31 -7.21
C GLY A 832 44.54 0.25 -8.48
N ARG A 833 44.16 -0.57 -9.48
CA ARG A 833 44.81 -0.65 -10.79
C ARG A 833 43.93 -1.29 -11.86
N SER A 834 44.24 -0.96 -13.11
CA SER A 834 43.66 -1.56 -14.31
C SER A 834 44.34 -2.90 -14.69
N TYR A 835 44.05 -3.40 -15.90
CA TYR A 835 44.85 -4.44 -16.56
C TYR A 835 46.02 -3.88 -17.41
N THR A 836 45.94 -2.61 -17.83
CA THR A 836 46.83 -1.95 -18.80
C THR A 836 47.94 -1.11 -18.17
N GLY A 837 47.91 -0.89 -16.84
CA GLY A 837 48.98 -0.26 -16.07
C GLY A 837 48.58 0.98 -15.28
N GLU A 838 47.45 1.61 -15.61
CA GLU A 838 46.87 2.72 -14.83
C GLU A 838 46.65 2.27 -13.37
N ALA A 839 47.14 3.07 -12.42
CA ALA A 839 47.04 2.82 -10.98
C ALA A 839 46.36 3.99 -10.28
N PHE A 840 45.75 3.75 -9.12
CA PHE A 840 45.18 4.78 -8.27
C PHE A 840 46.22 5.31 -7.28
N GLY A 841 46.52 6.61 -7.34
CA GLY A 841 47.48 7.28 -6.46
C GLY A 841 46.93 7.58 -5.07
N GLY A 842 45.62 7.42 -4.86
CA GLY A 842 44.97 7.58 -3.56
C GLY A 842 45.09 6.34 -2.66
N THR A 843 44.60 6.48 -1.42
CA THR A 843 44.56 5.37 -0.45
C THR A 843 43.17 4.76 -0.42
N ILE A 844 43.04 3.43 -0.44
CA ILE A 844 41.76 2.74 -0.22
C ILE A 844 41.80 2.16 1.20
N SER A 845 40.85 2.51 2.05
CA SER A 845 40.82 2.13 3.47
C SER A 845 39.98 0.88 3.72
N SER A 846 38.87 0.70 3.00
CA SER A 846 38.04 -0.51 3.09
C SER A 846 37.44 -0.89 1.73
N VAL A 847 37.21 -2.19 1.53
CA VAL A 847 36.49 -2.74 0.38
C VAL A 847 35.60 -3.88 0.85
N ARG A 848 34.32 -3.85 0.46
CA ARG A 848 33.36 -4.95 0.60
C ARG A 848 32.80 -5.31 -0.76
N ILE A 849 32.67 -6.60 -1.04
CA ILE A 849 31.85 -7.09 -2.15
C ILE A 849 30.66 -7.86 -1.58
N LEU A 850 29.48 -7.45 -2.01
CA LEU A 850 28.18 -8.00 -1.68
C LEU A 850 27.62 -8.73 -2.92
N SER A 851 26.96 -9.86 -2.70
CA SER A 851 26.04 -10.43 -3.69
C SER A 851 24.75 -9.61 -3.73
N GLY A 852 24.13 -9.47 -4.90
CA GLY A 852 23.00 -8.58 -5.12
C GLY A 852 23.39 -7.20 -5.66
N CYS A 853 22.41 -6.50 -6.21
CA CYS A 853 22.51 -5.09 -6.62
C CYS A 853 21.18 -4.43 -6.31
N GLU A 854 21.17 -3.55 -5.31
CA GLU A 854 20.02 -2.70 -4.98
C GLU A 854 19.95 -1.48 -5.90
N SER A 855 18.86 -0.73 -5.82
CA SER A 855 18.61 0.43 -6.68
C SER A 855 19.66 1.54 -6.56
N LEU A 856 19.76 2.39 -7.58
CA LEU A 856 20.63 3.59 -7.53
C LEU A 856 20.34 4.48 -6.31
N ALA A 857 19.09 4.55 -5.85
CA ALA A 857 18.72 5.26 -4.63
C ALA A 857 19.41 4.68 -3.38
N TRP A 858 19.49 3.35 -3.26
CA TRP A 858 20.27 2.70 -2.20
C TRP A 858 21.75 3.06 -2.28
N MET A 859 22.37 3.02 -3.48
CA MET A 859 23.78 3.35 -3.64
C MET A 859 24.10 4.80 -3.24
N LYS A 860 23.21 5.74 -3.57
CA LYS A 860 23.30 7.13 -3.12
C LYS A 860 23.19 7.25 -1.59
N ARG A 861 22.17 6.63 -0.98
CA ARG A 861 22.05 6.58 0.50
C ARG A 861 23.31 6.01 1.15
N ARG A 862 23.84 4.90 0.61
CA ARG A 862 24.97 4.16 1.19
C ARG A 862 26.32 4.87 1.07
N THR A 863 26.47 5.72 0.05
CA THR A 863 27.69 6.53 -0.17
C THR A 863 27.60 7.92 0.45
N SER A 864 26.40 8.44 0.72
CA SER A 864 26.25 9.66 1.50
C SER A 864 26.93 9.54 2.88
N SER A 865 27.33 10.68 3.45
CA SER A 865 27.74 10.71 4.86
C SER A 865 26.53 10.36 5.73
N ILE A 866 26.50 9.13 6.26
CA ILE A 866 25.45 8.60 7.15
C ILE A 866 25.09 9.67 8.18
N LYS A 867 23.82 10.12 8.16
CA LYS A 867 23.34 11.12 9.10
C LYS A 867 23.25 10.52 10.51
N THR A 868 23.20 11.38 11.52
CA THR A 868 23.13 11.00 12.94
C THR A 868 22.06 9.92 13.21
N ILE A 869 22.30 9.03 14.20
CA ILE A 869 21.33 7.99 14.55
C ILE A 869 20.09 8.65 15.15
N VAL A 870 18.92 8.38 14.57
CA VAL A 870 17.64 8.94 15.00
C VAL A 870 16.79 7.86 15.67
N ARG A 871 16.14 8.21 16.79
CA ARG A 871 15.16 7.39 17.50
C ARG A 871 13.76 8.03 17.39
N PRO A 872 12.93 7.63 16.40
CA PRO A 872 11.49 7.92 16.42
C PRO A 872 10.84 7.14 17.57
N GLU A 873 10.05 7.85 18.37
CA GLU A 873 9.44 7.35 19.61
C GLU A 873 8.07 8.02 19.80
N GLY A 874 7.19 7.40 20.59
CA GLY A 874 5.79 7.80 20.77
C GLY A 874 4.82 6.75 20.24
N ASP A 875 3.79 7.17 19.51
CA ASP A 875 2.61 6.33 19.23
C ASP A 875 2.68 5.58 17.88
N SER A 876 1.52 5.21 17.33
CA SER A 876 1.31 4.67 15.98
C SER A 876 1.97 5.45 14.84
N TYR A 877 2.07 6.79 14.93
CA TYR A 877 2.69 7.65 13.92
C TYR A 877 4.21 7.41 13.82
N SER A 878 4.83 7.10 14.97
CA SER A 878 6.22 6.65 15.05
C SER A 878 6.34 5.15 14.76
N GLY A 879 5.58 4.31 15.47
CA GLY A 879 5.91 2.90 15.75
C GLY A 879 5.59 1.85 14.69
N ASN A 880 4.72 2.10 13.70
CA ASN A 880 4.35 1.07 12.74
C ASN A 880 5.52 0.70 11.82
N SER A 881 6.07 -0.51 11.93
CA SER A 881 7.25 -0.97 11.16
C SER A 881 7.06 -0.98 9.63
N SER A 882 5.82 -0.93 9.15
CA SER A 882 5.49 -0.89 7.71
C SER A 882 5.11 0.50 7.19
N THR A 883 4.86 1.48 8.08
CA THR A 883 4.35 2.79 7.65
C THR A 883 4.82 4.02 8.45
N GLY A 884 5.39 3.86 9.65
CA GLY A 884 5.77 4.93 10.56
C GLY A 884 6.86 5.85 10.00
N ILE A 885 7.04 7.03 10.63
CA ILE A 885 7.92 8.08 10.11
C ILE A 885 9.39 7.66 9.94
N GLY A 886 9.83 6.63 10.68
CA GLY A 886 11.17 6.07 10.60
C GLY A 886 11.61 5.69 9.18
N LEU A 887 10.79 4.95 8.43
CA LEU A 887 11.10 4.52 7.06
C LEU A 887 11.39 5.71 6.12
N MET A 888 10.69 6.83 6.34
CA MET A 888 10.83 8.04 5.52
C MET A 888 12.06 8.87 5.91
N LEU A 889 12.63 8.64 7.10
CA LEU A 889 13.92 9.18 7.51
C LEU A 889 15.08 8.28 7.03
N GLU A 890 14.88 6.97 6.93
CA GLU A 890 15.83 6.06 6.26
C GLU A 890 15.95 6.39 4.76
N ASP A 891 14.84 6.71 4.09
CA ASP A 891 14.82 7.24 2.71
C ASP A 891 15.68 8.52 2.57
N LEU A 892 15.89 9.29 3.66
CA LEU A 892 16.71 10.52 3.71
C LEU A 892 18.13 10.31 4.30
N GLY A 893 18.56 9.06 4.48
CA GLY A 893 19.93 8.71 4.87
C GLY A 893 20.25 8.78 6.37
N TYR A 894 19.23 8.79 7.24
CA TYR A 894 19.41 8.56 8.68
C TYR A 894 19.49 7.06 8.99
N THR A 895 20.36 6.67 9.92
CA THR A 895 20.23 5.38 10.59
C THR A 895 19.11 5.50 11.62
N VAL A 896 18.02 4.75 11.44
CA VAL A 896 16.85 4.84 12.31
C VAL A 896 16.81 3.66 13.29
N VAL A 897 16.42 3.96 14.52
CA VAL A 897 16.09 2.97 15.54
C VAL A 897 14.69 3.28 16.06
N ASN A 898 13.68 2.76 15.37
CA ASN A 898 12.28 3.02 15.71
C ASN A 898 11.90 2.27 17.00
N THR A 899 11.38 3.00 17.99
CA THR A 899 10.95 2.46 19.28
C THR A 899 9.52 2.87 19.68
N GLY A 900 8.81 3.59 18.79
CA GLY A 900 7.40 3.94 19.01
C GLY A 900 6.49 2.71 19.06
N VAL A 901 5.34 2.84 19.72
CA VAL A 901 4.39 1.75 19.99
C VAL A 901 2.96 2.21 19.69
N GLY A 902 2.26 1.47 18.83
CA GLY A 902 0.89 1.82 18.43
C GLY A 902 -0.08 1.88 19.61
N GLY A 903 -0.82 2.99 19.74
CA GLY A 903 -1.78 3.22 20.82
C GLY A 903 -1.15 3.59 22.17
N SER A 904 0.17 3.80 22.23
CA SER A 904 0.88 4.13 23.47
C SER A 904 0.64 5.56 23.95
N THR A 905 0.92 5.80 25.23
CA THR A 905 0.72 7.10 25.90
C THR A 905 2.03 7.79 26.27
N MET A 906 1.96 9.09 26.57
CA MET A 906 3.08 9.90 27.07
C MET A 906 3.82 9.26 28.27
N ALA A 907 3.09 8.70 29.25
CA ALA A 907 3.68 8.09 30.44
C ALA A 907 4.45 6.79 30.13
N GLU A 908 3.96 6.00 29.18
CA GLU A 908 4.66 4.82 28.68
C GLU A 908 5.90 5.20 27.86
N MET A 909 5.83 6.28 27.06
CA MET A 909 6.97 6.83 26.34
C MET A 909 8.09 7.28 27.30
N VAL A 910 7.77 7.99 28.39
CA VAL A 910 8.74 8.30 29.47
C VAL A 910 9.38 7.02 29.99
N THR A 911 8.59 5.99 30.27
CA THR A 911 9.06 4.71 30.79
C THR A 911 10.01 4.00 29.80
N ARG A 912 9.70 3.99 28.50
CA ARG A 912 10.56 3.41 27.45
C ARG A 912 11.83 4.19 27.18
N ILE A 913 11.82 5.52 27.32
CA ILE A 913 13.02 6.33 27.10
C ILE A 913 13.96 6.23 28.30
N THR A 914 13.43 6.36 29.52
CA THR A 914 14.22 6.36 30.75
C THR A 914 14.84 4.99 31.10
N SER A 915 14.19 3.89 30.72
CA SER A 915 14.74 2.53 30.90
C SER A 915 15.76 2.12 29.82
N ASP A 916 15.66 2.66 28.62
CA ASP A 916 16.53 2.32 27.48
C ASP A 916 17.81 3.16 27.44
N THR A 917 18.65 2.97 28.47
CA THR A 917 19.89 3.72 28.69
C THR A 917 20.87 3.62 27.52
N ALA A 918 20.87 2.50 26.79
CA ALA A 918 21.73 2.26 25.64
C ALA A 918 21.42 3.18 24.44
N ARG A 919 20.19 3.69 24.33
CA ARG A 919 19.74 4.55 23.20
C ARG A 919 19.54 6.01 23.58
N LEU A 920 19.86 6.42 24.81
CA LEU A 920 19.89 7.83 25.23
C LEU A 920 20.82 8.69 24.34
N PRO A 921 21.98 8.22 23.84
CA PRO A 921 22.84 9.01 22.95
C PRO A 921 22.35 9.19 21.50
N HIS A 922 21.11 8.81 21.17
CA HIS A 922 20.53 9.00 19.83
C HIS A 922 19.76 10.32 19.74
N THR A 923 19.57 10.84 18.52
CA THR A 923 18.72 12.02 18.31
C THR A 923 17.26 11.61 18.41
N LEU A 924 16.57 12.00 19.49
CA LEU A 924 15.20 11.61 19.75
C LEU A 924 14.21 12.43 18.91
N VAL A 925 13.22 11.79 18.30
CA VAL A 925 12.09 12.44 17.63
C VAL A 925 10.81 11.90 18.26
N MET A 926 10.19 12.71 19.11
CA MET A 926 8.93 12.38 19.78
C MET A 926 7.75 12.79 18.90
N TRP A 927 6.84 11.85 18.65
CA TRP A 927 5.56 12.10 18.00
C TRP A 927 4.49 11.17 18.58
N ASP A 928 3.49 11.78 19.22
CA ASP A 928 2.38 11.11 19.89
C ASP A 928 1.08 11.54 19.20
N GLY A 929 0.89 11.11 17.95
CA GLY A 929 -0.02 11.72 16.98
C GLY A 929 -1.52 11.48 17.22
N SER A 930 -1.87 10.84 18.33
CA SER A 930 -3.23 10.58 18.79
C SER A 930 -3.35 10.99 20.25
N PRO A 931 -4.48 11.56 20.74
CA PRO A 931 -4.66 11.93 22.14
C PRO A 931 -4.89 10.71 23.06
N ASN A 932 -4.03 9.70 22.98
CA ASN A 932 -4.11 8.49 23.81
C ASN A 932 -3.82 8.87 25.27
N ASP A 933 -4.83 8.76 26.13
CA ASP A 933 -4.86 9.25 27.52
C ASP A 933 -4.64 10.78 27.70
N HIS A 934 -4.70 11.58 26.64
CA HIS A 934 -4.75 13.04 26.76
C HIS A 934 -6.18 13.50 27.01
N THR A 935 -6.44 14.07 28.19
CA THR A 935 -7.73 14.69 28.55
C THR A 935 -7.57 16.18 28.87
N ASN A 936 -8.66 16.93 28.70
CA ASN A 936 -8.67 18.39 28.70
C ASN A 936 -8.06 19.01 29.98
N GLY A 937 -6.91 19.68 29.84
CA GLY A 937 -6.17 20.35 30.91
C GLY A 937 -4.92 19.59 31.38
N GLN A 938 -4.53 18.49 30.73
CA GLN A 938 -3.35 17.69 31.11
C GLN A 938 -2.02 18.15 30.51
N TYR A 939 -1.99 19.17 29.64
CA TYR A 939 -0.74 19.66 29.02
C TYR A 939 0.39 19.99 30.02
N ALA A 940 0.04 20.39 31.24
CA ALA A 940 1.00 20.63 32.31
C ALA A 940 1.71 19.34 32.80
N ILE A 941 1.00 18.22 32.85
CA ILE A 941 1.54 16.89 33.22
C ILE A 941 2.45 16.39 32.10
N GLU A 942 2.03 16.55 30.84
CA GLU A 942 2.82 16.18 29.66
C GLU A 942 4.11 17.00 29.54
N LEU A 943 4.07 18.28 29.90
CA LEU A 943 5.25 19.14 29.95
C LEU A 943 6.27 18.72 31.02
N ASP A 944 5.84 17.98 32.04
CA ASP A 944 6.70 17.38 33.07
C ASP A 944 7.12 15.94 32.73
N TYR A 945 6.33 15.20 31.95
CA TYR A 945 6.78 13.96 31.29
C TYR A 945 7.90 14.25 30.28
N ILE A 946 7.75 15.27 29.45
CA ILE A 946 8.81 15.74 28.52
C ILE A 946 10.02 16.25 29.31
N ALA A 947 9.84 16.89 30.47
CA ALA A 947 10.96 17.28 31.32
C ALA A 947 11.76 16.08 31.86
N GLN A 948 11.10 14.98 32.23
CA GLN A 948 11.75 13.73 32.64
C GLN A 948 12.53 13.10 31.48
N ILE A 949 11.96 13.08 30.27
CA ILE A 949 12.63 12.61 29.05
C ILE A 949 13.90 13.44 28.77
N VAL A 950 13.79 14.77 28.75
CA VAL A 950 14.92 15.67 28.45
C VAL A 950 16.01 15.57 29.52
N ALA A 951 15.65 15.41 30.79
CA ALA A 951 16.61 15.16 31.86
C ALA A 951 17.34 13.82 31.71
N ALA A 952 16.65 12.76 31.25
CA ALA A 952 17.24 11.44 31.04
C ALA A 952 18.17 11.38 29.81
N LEU A 953 17.85 12.09 28.72
CA LEU A 953 18.72 12.16 27.53
C LEU A 953 20.08 12.79 27.79
N GLY A 954 20.16 13.74 28.74
CA GLY A 954 21.39 14.45 29.07
C GLY A 954 21.94 15.36 27.96
N HIS A 955 21.20 15.59 26.87
CA HIS A 955 21.65 16.39 25.72
C HIS A 955 20.51 17.04 24.91
N ASN A 956 20.84 18.07 24.15
CA ASN A 956 19.90 18.90 23.37
C ASN A 956 19.45 18.30 22.02
N ARG A 957 19.91 17.10 21.65
CA ARG A 957 19.57 16.48 20.37
C ARG A 957 18.22 15.76 20.43
N TRP A 958 17.14 16.51 20.57
CA TRP A 958 15.77 15.99 20.61
C TRP A 958 14.76 16.95 19.97
N LEU A 959 13.69 16.39 19.42
CA LEU A 959 12.58 17.11 18.81
C LEU A 959 11.22 16.65 19.35
N TRP A 960 10.28 17.58 19.37
CA TRP A 960 8.85 17.37 19.55
C TRP A 960 8.09 17.77 18.28
N ILE A 961 7.32 16.85 17.70
CA ILE A 961 6.43 17.13 16.55
C ILE A 961 5.08 17.60 17.07
N ARG A 962 4.51 18.66 16.47
CA ARG A 962 3.14 19.08 16.78
C ARG A 962 2.14 18.00 16.34
N ASN A 963 1.33 17.53 17.29
CA ASN A 963 0.21 16.67 17.01
C ASN A 963 -0.90 17.48 16.32
N GLY A 964 -1.04 17.33 15.00
CA GLY A 964 -2.27 17.70 14.30
C GLY A 964 -3.35 16.64 14.55
N GLN A 965 -4.62 17.02 14.37
CA GLN A 965 -5.76 16.25 14.87
C GLN A 965 -6.80 15.98 13.77
N ILE A 966 -7.63 14.97 13.99
CA ILE A 966 -8.58 14.47 12.99
C ILE A 966 -10.01 14.78 13.42
N ALA A 967 -10.77 15.42 12.52
CA ALA A 967 -12.13 15.84 12.79
C ALA A 967 -13.02 14.68 13.28
N GLY A 968 -13.55 14.80 14.50
CA GLY A 968 -14.44 13.81 15.12
C GLY A 968 -13.77 12.75 15.99
N LEU A 969 -12.43 12.65 16.01
CA LEU A 969 -11.71 11.90 17.05
C LEU A 969 -11.38 12.76 18.29
N VAL A 970 -11.35 14.08 18.12
CA VAL A 970 -10.81 15.02 19.11
C VAL A 970 -11.71 16.26 19.21
N ASP A 971 -11.91 16.77 20.43
CA ASP A 971 -12.72 17.97 20.67
C ASP A 971 -11.87 19.27 20.64
N THR A 972 -12.50 20.43 20.40
CA THR A 972 -11.81 21.72 20.27
C THR A 972 -11.00 22.13 21.50
N THR A 973 -11.38 21.67 22.69
CA THR A 973 -10.65 21.86 23.94
C THR A 973 -9.34 21.08 23.91
N THR A 974 -9.37 19.82 23.48
CA THR A 974 -8.17 18.97 23.33
C THR A 974 -7.27 19.47 22.19
N TYR A 975 -7.83 20.03 21.12
CA TYR A 975 -7.06 20.76 20.10
C TYR A 975 -6.29 21.94 20.70
N ASN A 976 -6.96 22.74 21.53
CA ASN A 976 -6.34 23.87 22.21
C ASN A 976 -5.29 23.40 23.22
N ASP A 977 -5.53 22.32 23.97
CA ASP A 977 -4.60 21.86 25.01
C ASP A 977 -3.34 21.20 24.44
N MET A 978 -3.44 20.40 23.37
CA MET A 978 -2.26 19.94 22.61
C MET A 978 -1.51 21.09 21.93
N THR A 979 -2.21 22.16 21.55
CA THR A 979 -1.57 23.39 21.04
C THR A 979 -0.89 24.19 22.17
N ASN A 980 -1.46 24.19 23.38
CA ASN A 980 -0.84 24.74 24.58
C ASN A 980 0.42 23.95 24.96
N LEU A 981 0.41 22.61 24.88
CA LEU A 981 1.58 21.76 25.07
C LEU A 981 2.71 22.16 24.12
N TYR A 982 2.43 22.22 22.81
CA TYR A 982 3.41 22.64 21.79
C TYR A 982 4.03 24.01 22.10
N ASN A 983 3.18 24.99 22.43
CA ASN A 983 3.63 26.35 22.78
C ASN A 983 4.44 26.38 24.09
N ALA A 984 4.06 25.57 25.08
CA ALA A 984 4.76 25.49 26.36
C ALA A 984 6.14 24.81 26.22
N ILE A 985 6.27 23.77 25.39
CA ILE A 985 7.58 23.18 25.04
C ILE A 985 8.44 24.21 24.32
N ALA A 986 7.88 24.91 23.32
CA ALA A 986 8.58 25.94 22.57
C ALA A 986 9.05 27.11 23.45
N ALA A 987 8.31 27.45 24.51
CA ALA A 987 8.68 28.47 25.49
C ALA A 987 9.69 27.97 26.56
N LYS A 988 9.56 26.72 27.02
CA LYS A 988 10.38 26.11 28.09
C LYS A 988 11.78 25.70 27.59
N TYR A 989 11.88 25.26 26.33
CA TYR A 989 13.12 24.74 25.73
C TYR A 989 13.60 25.53 24.51
N GLY A 990 12.74 26.34 23.90
CA GLY A 990 13.04 27.13 22.69
C GLY A 990 12.48 26.50 21.42
N SER A 991 12.13 27.36 20.45
CA SER A 991 11.54 26.97 19.16
C SER A 991 12.40 26.02 18.32
N VAL A 992 13.69 25.88 18.65
CA VAL A 992 14.63 24.96 18.01
C VAL A 992 14.25 23.48 18.20
N HIS A 993 13.57 23.14 19.31
CA HIS A 993 13.18 21.76 19.65
C HIS A 993 11.81 21.34 19.13
N VAL A 994 11.03 22.24 18.53
CA VAL A 994 9.68 21.93 18.06
C VAL A 994 9.57 21.97 16.53
N VAL A 995 8.62 21.22 15.98
CA VAL A 995 8.26 21.25 14.56
C VAL A 995 6.75 21.24 14.40
N ASP A 996 6.18 22.29 13.80
CA ASP A 996 4.81 22.23 13.29
C ASP A 996 4.82 21.67 11.86
N ILE A 997 4.18 20.52 11.66
CA ILE A 997 4.01 19.86 10.36
C ILE A 997 2.66 20.19 9.71
N GLN A 998 1.71 20.81 10.42
CA GLN A 998 0.37 21.15 9.93
C GLN A 998 0.39 21.91 8.59
N PRO A 999 1.28 22.92 8.36
CA PRO A 999 1.34 23.64 7.09
C PRO A 999 1.89 22.83 5.91
N ALA A 1000 2.52 21.68 6.18
CA ALA A 1000 2.98 20.75 5.16
C ALA A 1000 1.93 19.67 4.90
N VAL A 1001 1.30 19.14 5.95
CA VAL A 1001 0.23 18.15 5.88
C VAL A 1001 -0.98 18.71 5.12
N ALA A 1002 -1.37 19.96 5.38
CA ALA A 1002 -2.48 20.64 4.68
C ALA A 1002 -2.30 20.72 3.15
N LYS A 1003 -1.07 20.69 2.62
CA LYS A 1003 -0.79 20.75 1.16
C LYS A 1003 -1.18 19.48 0.41
N TYR A 1004 -1.44 18.38 1.12
CA TYR A 1004 -1.81 17.10 0.54
C TYR A 1004 -3.32 16.83 0.55
N GLY A 1005 -4.12 17.68 1.22
CA GLY A 1005 -5.58 17.63 1.13
C GLY A 1005 -6.08 17.87 -0.30
N ILE A 1006 -7.34 17.54 -0.57
CA ILE A 1006 -7.95 17.74 -1.89
C ILE A 1006 -7.90 19.23 -2.25
N THR A 1007 -7.23 19.53 -3.36
CA THR A 1007 -7.06 20.89 -3.90
C THR A 1007 -8.04 21.21 -5.04
N ASP A 1008 -8.64 20.19 -5.66
CA ASP A 1008 -9.67 20.34 -6.70
C ASP A 1008 -11.05 20.65 -6.07
N PRO A 1009 -11.65 21.84 -6.32
CA PRO A 1009 -12.95 22.20 -5.75
C PRO A 1009 -14.13 21.32 -6.20
N SER A 1010 -13.97 20.52 -7.26
CA SER A 1010 -14.99 19.61 -7.78
C SER A 1010 -14.94 18.21 -7.19
N ALA A 1011 -13.84 17.83 -6.55
CA ALA A 1011 -13.63 16.48 -6.03
C ALA A 1011 -14.38 16.23 -4.71
N SER A 1012 -14.98 15.06 -4.58
CA SER A 1012 -15.74 14.64 -3.39
C SER A 1012 -14.85 14.62 -2.14
N GLY A 1013 -15.13 15.50 -1.20
CA GLY A 1013 -14.34 15.67 0.03
C GLY A 1013 -13.69 17.05 0.18
N TYR A 1014 -13.50 17.80 -0.91
CA TYR A 1014 -12.87 19.14 -0.90
C TYR A 1014 -13.42 20.05 0.20
N ALA A 1015 -14.74 20.21 0.29
CA ALA A 1015 -15.37 21.10 1.27
C ALA A 1015 -15.14 20.67 2.74
N GLN A 1016 -14.95 19.36 2.99
CA GLN A 1016 -14.57 18.85 4.31
C GLN A 1016 -13.09 19.13 4.58
N ASP A 1017 -12.21 18.81 3.63
CA ASP A 1017 -10.77 19.05 3.77
C ASP A 1017 -10.45 20.54 3.99
N GLN A 1018 -11.12 21.46 3.29
CA GLN A 1018 -10.96 22.89 3.52
C GLN A 1018 -11.49 23.34 4.89
N ALA A 1019 -12.56 22.72 5.40
CA ALA A 1019 -13.07 22.99 6.75
C ALA A 1019 -12.13 22.42 7.84
N ASP A 1020 -11.56 21.24 7.61
CA ASP A 1020 -10.55 20.62 8.47
C ASP A 1020 -9.29 21.52 8.53
N ILE A 1021 -8.74 21.91 7.37
CA ILE A 1021 -7.58 22.82 7.27
C ILE A 1021 -7.86 24.16 7.95
N ALA A 1022 -9.02 24.78 7.71
CA ALA A 1022 -9.40 26.05 8.34
C ALA A 1022 -9.57 25.93 9.88
N SER A 1023 -9.87 24.73 10.38
CA SER A 1023 -9.95 24.41 11.81
C SER A 1023 -8.59 24.03 12.42
N GLY A 1024 -7.52 23.96 11.62
CA GLY A 1024 -6.20 23.50 12.06
C GLY A 1024 -6.07 21.96 12.19
N LEU A 1025 -7.03 21.22 11.63
CA LEU A 1025 -7.11 19.77 11.63
C LEU A 1025 -6.44 19.18 10.37
N TYR A 1026 -5.97 17.94 10.47
CA TYR A 1026 -5.57 17.16 9.30
C TYR A 1026 -6.80 16.92 8.40
N PRO A 1027 -6.72 17.21 7.08
CA PRO A 1027 -7.77 16.81 6.15
C PRO A 1027 -8.02 15.30 6.20
N ARG A 1028 -9.24 14.85 5.97
CA ARG A 1028 -9.57 13.42 6.02
C ARG A 1028 -9.03 12.64 4.81
N SER A 1029 -8.91 13.28 3.64
CA SER A 1029 -8.47 12.62 2.40
C SER A 1029 -7.04 12.07 2.42
N ILE A 1030 -6.19 12.60 3.29
CA ILE A 1030 -4.76 12.25 3.37
C ILE A 1030 -4.48 11.06 4.29
N LEU A 1031 -5.48 10.60 5.04
CA LEU A 1031 -5.39 9.45 5.92
C LEU A 1031 -5.63 8.16 5.10
N PHE A 1032 -4.98 7.05 5.47
CA PHE A 1032 -5.26 5.75 4.82
C PHE A 1032 -6.31 4.90 5.57
N ASP A 1033 -6.61 5.28 6.81
CA ASP A 1033 -7.73 4.83 7.62
C ASP A 1033 -8.31 6.04 8.39
N SER A 1034 -9.02 5.85 9.51
CA SER A 1034 -9.58 6.96 10.28
C SER A 1034 -8.58 7.70 11.19
N VAL A 1035 -7.32 7.23 11.30
CA VAL A 1035 -6.34 7.70 12.32
C VAL A 1035 -4.98 8.08 11.72
N HIS A 1036 -4.52 7.41 10.67
CA HIS A 1036 -3.11 7.48 10.26
C HIS A 1036 -2.90 8.14 8.88
N LEU A 1037 -1.97 9.10 8.81
CA LEU A 1037 -1.52 9.75 7.58
C LEU A 1037 -1.04 8.74 6.52
N SER A 1038 -1.28 8.98 5.23
CA SER A 1038 -0.81 8.14 4.13
C SER A 1038 0.73 8.14 3.98
N ALA A 1039 1.28 7.18 3.23
CA ALA A 1039 2.71 7.11 2.94
C ALA A 1039 3.20 8.35 2.15
N THR A 1040 2.37 8.90 1.26
CA THR A 1040 2.65 10.11 0.48
C THR A 1040 2.89 11.33 1.39
N VAL A 1041 1.99 11.57 2.35
CA VAL A 1041 2.15 12.70 3.29
C VAL A 1041 3.34 12.50 4.22
N ARG A 1042 3.61 11.26 4.67
CA ARG A 1042 4.78 10.95 5.50
C ARG A 1042 6.11 11.18 4.76
N ARG A 1043 6.18 10.91 3.45
CA ARG A 1043 7.30 11.35 2.59
C ARG A 1043 7.36 12.88 2.45
N GLY A 1044 6.22 13.55 2.42
CA GLY A 1044 6.13 15.02 2.34
C GLY A 1044 6.68 15.76 3.56
N ILE A 1045 6.46 15.23 4.77
CA ILE A 1045 6.95 15.84 6.02
C ILE A 1045 8.39 15.44 6.37
N ALA A 1046 8.89 14.29 5.92
CA ALA A 1046 10.22 13.79 6.29
C ALA A 1046 11.38 14.77 5.98
N PRO A 1047 11.40 15.53 4.86
CA PRO A 1047 12.41 16.56 4.62
C PRO A 1047 12.38 17.71 5.65
N ILE A 1048 11.20 18.06 6.17
CA ILE A 1048 11.03 19.11 7.18
C ILE A 1048 11.57 18.62 8.53
N LEU A 1049 11.29 17.36 8.86
CA LEU A 1049 11.88 16.70 10.03
C LEU A 1049 13.39 16.56 9.87
N SER A 1050 13.91 16.23 8.67
CA SER A 1050 15.35 16.18 8.39
C SER A 1050 16.04 17.52 8.67
N ALA A 1051 15.47 18.63 8.18
CA ALA A 1051 15.98 19.97 8.44
C ALA A 1051 15.93 20.35 9.94
N ALA A 1052 14.92 19.89 10.68
CA ALA A 1052 14.82 20.06 12.12
C ALA A 1052 15.83 19.18 12.90
N ILE A 1053 16.05 17.93 12.47
CA ILE A 1053 17.02 17.01 13.07
C ILE A 1053 18.43 17.58 12.90
N GLU A 1054 18.76 18.07 11.71
CA GLU A 1054 20.02 18.78 11.44
C GLU A 1054 20.14 20.11 12.18
N ARG A 1055 19.04 20.70 12.64
CA ARG A 1055 19.03 21.91 13.47
C ARG A 1055 19.37 21.59 14.93
N VAL A 1056 18.74 20.57 15.53
CA VAL A 1056 19.07 20.15 16.91
C VAL A 1056 20.37 19.36 17.03
N ALA A 1057 20.84 18.72 15.95
CA ALA A 1057 22.16 18.09 15.89
C ALA A 1057 23.35 19.09 15.84
N ARG A 1058 23.06 20.41 15.85
CA ARG A 1058 24.04 21.50 15.99
C ARG A 1058 24.00 22.18 17.37
N LEU A 1059 23.26 21.60 18.34
CA LEU A 1059 23.17 22.01 19.75
C LEU A 1059 23.96 21.06 20.68
#